data_AF-A0A6A6CQF9-F1
#
_entry.id   AF-A0A6A6CQF9-F1
#
_cell.length_a   1.000
_cell.length_b   1.000
_cell.length_c   1.000
_cell.angle_alpha   90.00
_cell.angle_beta   90.00
_cell.angle_gamma   90.00
#
_symmetry.space_group_name_H-M   'P 1'
#
loop_
_entity.id
_entity.type
_entity.pdbx_description
1 polymer ?
#
loop_
_entity_poly.entity_id
_entity_poly.type
_entity_poly.pdbx_seq_one_letter_code
_entity_poly.pdbx_strand_id
1 'polypeptide(L)'
;MAIMSRGRFKRGGGGGRGRGRGRGGGGGRGNGHRQFQDDRLSFDQVNKHNDNFEKFYNTLDIVPAGPDRDSFWATLRKELPNSFRFTGSKGHALSVRENLVTRFFPLIKDIKHEGRPVELPKQIPWFPDGLAYSMATPKNVIRKYEPFKEFQKFLVSETGVGNISRQEEVSMIPPMLLDVQPHHTVLDLCAAPGSKSAQLVELIHAGEEDRVDKAIKLAKGEIALSEDSSNGQNMEDGGRATGMLVANDVNYQRAQMLVHQVKRLNSPNLVVMNHDATMFPSIELPAVRIPGQQKRGKYLKFDRILADVPCSGDGTCRKNPSIWKEWTPQNGLGLYLTQVRILTRALQMLKVGGRVVYSTCSLNPVENEAVISSAIERCGGVSKVRIVDCSDKLPNLKRNPGLKDWSIMNRQGTIYESWPEAQQYEDESSRIVPGMFAPESEENIPLEHCMRVYPHQQDTGGFFIVALEKLSEIKAKPENQSKSGNRNWTFEKPDAFGELLNEVSQEPKEPVMVPESANADASAAQRSNAPEETNGGALKRKAVEDEEAAAPKKTKLEVTENGDQIAITGEVKDAAENAPFEKAVPEEAIQQPQAPRKRRDDSGNDEAFKYLSPEHPELVSIYDFYELHPSFPRDRFLVRNPAGDPVKGIYYSSQLVRDILITNENRGMKFVHAGVKMFMKQDSQGQNICRWRIQTEGLPIIEGWVGDGRVVRLRKKSTLRRLLIEMFPKLTTTKNEDGTESGGWKDLGEIGEQIKDLGMGCCVLRVEASPDAGEDEFKEPLTLPLWRSMHSVNLMLPKEDRRAMLLRIFNEDTELINHSDPKQQRSDPKSKQEPQGSIPAENDASRVERDIKNDVEDDGLDDAAGGAAVPNTEDGAMALEQDAVSKKDAIDIKRLEVLEDEDRKIAEAMPEREGEGDDYNTTV
;
A
#
# COMPACT_ATOMS: atom_id res chain seq x y z
N MET A 1 -19.88 44.36 41.31
CA MET A 1 -21.10 45.14 41.01
C MET A 1 -21.32 45.13 39.51
N ALA A 2 -22.53 44.81 39.05
CA ALA A 2 -22.91 44.86 37.63
C ALA A 2 -24.41 45.22 37.54
N ILE A 3 -24.78 46.12 36.63
CA ILE A 3 -26.17 46.61 36.47
C ILE A 3 -26.50 46.76 34.97
N MET A 4 -27.47 45.97 34.51
CA MET A 4 -28.58 46.19 33.53
C MET A 4 -28.30 47.01 32.23
N SER A 5 -28.89 46.74 31.06
CA SER A 5 -30.32 46.47 30.72
C SER A 5 -30.42 45.87 29.29
N ARG A 6 -31.07 44.71 29.04
CA ARG A 6 -32.51 44.51 28.64
C ARG A 6 -33.03 45.28 27.40
N GLY A 7 -33.51 44.51 26.40
CA GLY A 7 -34.39 44.94 25.29
C GLY A 7 -34.99 43.73 24.54
N ARG A 8 -36.32 43.69 24.36
CA ARG A 8 -37.11 42.60 23.71
C ARG A 8 -37.87 43.20 22.51
N PHE A 9 -38.21 42.44 21.46
CA PHE A 9 -39.57 42.41 20.85
C PHE A 9 -39.72 41.26 19.81
N LYS A 10 -40.95 41.00 19.33
CA LYS A 10 -41.40 39.72 18.71
C LYS A 10 -42.60 39.94 17.75
N ARG A 11 -42.85 38.97 16.83
CA ARG A 11 -43.93 38.88 15.78
C ARG A 11 -43.61 39.65 14.49
N GLY A 12 -44.05 39.24 13.28
CA GLY A 12 -44.79 38.07 12.75
C GLY A 12 -44.65 38.07 11.20
N GLY A 13 -45.26 37.26 10.35
CA GLY A 13 -46.25 36.19 10.53
C GLY A 13 -47.22 36.08 9.33
N GLY A 14 -46.92 35.21 8.34
CA GLY A 14 -47.90 34.66 7.37
C GLY A 14 -48.10 35.38 6.02
N GLY A 15 -48.42 34.61 4.96
CA GLY A 15 -48.94 35.12 3.69
C GLY A 15 -48.39 34.44 2.42
N GLY A 16 -48.98 33.31 1.99
CA GLY A 16 -48.62 32.66 0.72
C GLY A 16 -49.56 33.03 -0.44
N ARG A 17 -49.13 32.76 -1.69
CA ARG A 17 -49.96 32.60 -2.90
C ARG A 17 -49.11 31.95 -4.00
N GLY A 18 -49.72 31.15 -4.88
CA GLY A 18 -49.00 30.43 -5.93
C GLY A 18 -49.68 30.50 -7.31
N ARG A 19 -49.09 29.76 -8.26
CA ARG A 19 -49.52 29.52 -9.66
C ARG A 19 -49.46 30.72 -10.62
N GLY A 20 -48.60 30.59 -11.64
CA GLY A 20 -48.65 31.33 -12.91
C GLY A 20 -47.93 30.53 -14.00
N ARG A 21 -48.63 30.15 -15.07
CA ARG A 21 -48.06 29.40 -16.21
C ARG A 21 -47.37 30.36 -17.19
N GLY A 22 -46.21 29.97 -17.73
CA GLY A 22 -45.60 30.55 -18.93
C GLY A 22 -45.17 29.42 -19.87
N ARG A 23 -45.54 29.49 -21.16
CA ARG A 23 -45.39 28.39 -22.13
C ARG A 23 -44.55 28.88 -23.32
N GLY A 24 -43.52 28.12 -23.69
CA GLY A 24 -42.72 28.33 -24.91
C GLY A 24 -41.31 27.74 -24.76
N GLY A 25 -40.76 26.98 -25.71
CA GLY A 25 -41.36 26.46 -26.93
C GLY A 25 -40.33 26.20 -28.04
N GLY A 26 -40.03 24.93 -28.33
CA GLY A 26 -39.39 24.49 -29.59
C GLY A 26 -37.93 24.06 -29.51
N GLY A 27 -37.56 23.10 -30.36
CA GLY A 27 -36.17 22.77 -30.71
C GLY A 27 -35.66 21.41 -30.23
N GLY A 28 -36.05 20.31 -30.89
CA GLY A 28 -35.48 18.98 -30.63
C GLY A 28 -34.24 18.65 -31.47
N ARG A 29 -33.36 17.83 -30.91
CA ARG A 29 -32.24 17.02 -31.47
C ARG A 29 -31.60 16.33 -30.26
N GLY A 30 -31.07 15.11 -30.27
CA GLY A 30 -30.97 14.05 -31.26
C GLY A 30 -30.22 12.91 -30.55
N ASN A 31 -30.77 11.69 -30.55
CA ASN A 31 -30.31 10.66 -29.61
C ASN A 31 -28.92 10.12 -29.97
N GLY A 32 -28.00 10.07 -29.00
CA GLY A 32 -26.57 9.82 -29.24
C GLY A 32 -25.83 9.24 -28.03
N HIS A 33 -26.39 8.19 -27.40
CA HIS A 33 -25.67 7.45 -26.36
C HIS A 33 -24.44 6.75 -26.93
N ARG A 34 -23.25 7.30 -26.68
CA ARG A 34 -22.01 6.49 -26.61
C ARG A 34 -22.08 5.69 -25.32
N GLN A 35 -22.25 4.37 -25.44
CA GLN A 35 -22.16 3.47 -24.30
C GLN A 35 -20.71 3.47 -23.78
N PHE A 36 -20.52 3.84 -22.51
CA PHE A 36 -19.33 3.41 -21.78
C PHE A 36 -19.44 1.90 -21.61
N GLN A 37 -18.50 1.15 -22.20
CA GLN A 37 -18.43 -0.29 -22.03
C GLN A 37 -17.74 -0.55 -20.67
N ASP A 38 -18.45 -1.22 -19.75
CA ASP A 38 -17.86 -1.62 -18.47
C ASP A 38 -16.94 -2.83 -18.72
N ASP A 39 -15.62 -2.60 -18.80
CA ASP A 39 -14.60 -3.61 -19.09
C ASP A 39 -14.43 -4.69 -17.99
N ARG A 40 -15.32 -4.72 -16.97
CA ARG A 40 -15.38 -5.75 -15.92
C ARG A 40 -15.99 -7.07 -16.39
N LEU A 41 -15.52 -7.60 -17.52
CA LEU A 41 -15.81 -8.98 -17.93
C LEU A 41 -15.32 -9.96 -16.85
N SER A 42 -16.10 -11.00 -16.56
CA SER A 42 -15.62 -12.11 -15.72
C SER A 42 -14.39 -12.74 -16.36
N PHE A 43 -13.45 -13.27 -15.57
CA PHE A 43 -12.24 -13.92 -16.10
C PHE A 43 -12.59 -14.97 -17.15
N ASP A 44 -13.68 -15.72 -16.96
CA ASP A 44 -14.19 -16.73 -17.90
C ASP A 44 -14.56 -16.14 -19.27
N GLN A 45 -15.09 -14.91 -19.30
CA GLN A 45 -15.56 -14.20 -20.49
C GLN A 45 -14.43 -13.51 -21.28
N VAL A 46 -13.24 -13.37 -20.69
CA VAL A 46 -12.07 -12.80 -21.40
C VAL A 46 -11.61 -13.77 -22.48
N ASN A 47 -11.36 -13.27 -23.69
CA ASN A 47 -10.72 -14.02 -24.76
C ASN A 47 -9.24 -14.29 -24.41
N LYS A 48 -8.84 -15.56 -24.35
CA LYS A 48 -7.52 -16.02 -23.86
C LYS A 48 -6.69 -16.59 -25.01
N HIS A 49 -6.60 -15.80 -26.08
CA HIS A 49 -5.87 -16.11 -27.31
C HIS A 49 -5.18 -14.86 -27.84
N ASN A 50 -3.91 -14.98 -28.23
CA ASN A 50 -3.12 -13.91 -28.84
C ASN A 50 -2.01 -14.54 -29.68
N ASP A 51 -2.09 -14.38 -30.99
CA ASP A 51 -1.24 -15.06 -31.96
C ASP A 51 0.26 -14.82 -31.72
N ASN A 52 0.64 -13.59 -31.33
CA ASN A 52 2.03 -13.24 -31.03
C ASN A 52 2.50 -13.87 -29.72
N PHE A 53 1.65 -13.83 -28.69
CA PHE A 53 1.94 -14.43 -27.37
C PHE A 53 2.05 -15.95 -27.45
N GLU A 54 1.15 -16.58 -28.19
CA GLU A 54 1.17 -18.03 -28.43
C GLU A 54 2.38 -18.41 -29.29
N LYS A 55 2.68 -17.66 -30.37
CA LYS A 55 3.90 -17.87 -31.16
C LYS A 55 5.16 -17.77 -30.31
N PHE A 56 5.27 -16.76 -29.43
CA PHE A 56 6.44 -16.52 -28.58
C PHE A 56 6.75 -17.74 -27.69
N TYR A 57 5.80 -18.20 -26.88
CA TYR A 57 6.01 -19.35 -25.99
C TYR A 57 6.09 -20.69 -26.72
N ASN A 58 5.47 -20.81 -27.91
CA ASN A 58 5.53 -22.04 -28.70
C ASN A 58 6.81 -22.19 -29.53
N THR A 59 7.58 -21.11 -29.75
CA THR A 59 8.81 -21.14 -30.58
C THR A 59 10.09 -21.03 -29.77
N LEU A 60 10.16 -20.17 -28.75
CA LEU A 60 11.40 -19.84 -28.03
C LEU A 60 11.84 -20.87 -26.95
N ASP A 61 11.18 -22.04 -26.90
CA ASP A 61 11.37 -23.13 -25.92
C ASP A 61 11.48 -22.72 -24.43
N ILE A 62 10.97 -21.53 -24.06
CA ILE A 62 10.94 -21.00 -22.69
C ILE A 62 10.22 -21.96 -21.72
N VAL A 63 9.29 -22.76 -22.24
CA VAL A 63 8.62 -23.87 -21.54
C VAL A 63 8.79 -25.14 -22.41
N PRO A 64 9.31 -26.26 -21.87
CA PRO A 64 9.56 -27.48 -22.62
C PRO A 64 8.38 -27.96 -23.46
N ALA A 65 8.64 -28.40 -24.69
CA ALA A 65 7.61 -28.85 -25.63
C ALA A 65 6.82 -30.09 -25.15
N GLY A 66 5.61 -30.27 -25.72
CA GLY A 66 4.73 -31.39 -25.41
C GLY A 66 3.88 -31.16 -24.15
N PRO A 67 3.61 -32.20 -23.33
CA PRO A 67 2.63 -32.13 -22.25
C PRO A 67 2.85 -31.01 -21.22
N ASP A 68 4.11 -30.58 -21.02
CA ASP A 68 4.44 -29.49 -20.10
C ASP A 68 3.92 -28.14 -20.62
N ARG A 69 4.13 -27.84 -21.91
CA ARG A 69 3.60 -26.66 -22.59
C ARG A 69 2.07 -26.67 -22.71
N ASP A 70 1.47 -27.84 -22.93
CA ASP A 70 0.01 -27.99 -22.95
C ASP A 70 -0.58 -27.67 -21.57
N SER A 71 0.06 -28.16 -20.50
CA SER A 71 -0.33 -27.88 -19.11
C SER A 71 -0.10 -26.41 -18.72
N PHE A 72 0.99 -25.80 -19.19
CA PHE A 72 1.26 -24.36 -19.08
C PHE A 72 0.10 -23.54 -19.66
N TRP A 73 -0.25 -23.77 -20.93
CA TRP A 73 -1.37 -23.07 -21.57
C TRP A 73 -2.71 -23.34 -20.90
N ALA A 74 -2.99 -24.59 -20.51
CA ALA A 74 -4.19 -24.94 -19.77
C ALA A 74 -4.28 -24.25 -18.39
N THR A 75 -3.14 -23.90 -17.79
CA THR A 75 -3.07 -23.21 -16.49
C THR A 75 -3.14 -21.70 -16.63
N LEU A 76 -2.47 -21.11 -17.63
CA LEU A 76 -2.60 -19.67 -17.94
C LEU A 76 -4.05 -19.27 -18.21
N ARG A 77 -4.84 -20.17 -18.79
CA ARG A 77 -6.26 -19.94 -19.12
C ARG A 77 -7.22 -20.11 -17.92
N LYS A 78 -6.73 -20.37 -16.70
CA LYS A 78 -7.50 -20.49 -15.43
C LYS A 78 -7.25 -19.30 -14.49
N GLU A 79 -8.27 -18.90 -13.72
CA GLU A 79 -8.12 -17.88 -12.67
C GLU A 79 -7.04 -18.30 -11.65
N LEU A 80 -6.29 -17.34 -11.12
CA LEU A 80 -5.27 -17.59 -10.10
C LEU A 80 -5.90 -17.87 -8.72
N PRO A 81 -5.48 -18.91 -7.97
CA PRO A 81 -5.91 -19.13 -6.59
C PRO A 81 -5.61 -17.94 -5.67
N ASN A 82 -6.50 -17.69 -4.71
CA ASN A 82 -6.30 -16.63 -3.72
C ASN A 82 -5.32 -17.10 -2.66
N SER A 83 -4.32 -16.29 -2.31
CA SER A 83 -3.32 -16.62 -1.29
C SER A 83 -3.22 -15.52 -0.21
N PHE A 84 -2.92 -15.95 1.02
CA PHE A 84 -2.73 -15.07 2.16
C PHE A 84 -1.69 -15.65 3.12
N ARG A 85 -1.11 -14.79 3.94
CA ARG A 85 -0.15 -15.14 5.00
C ARG A 85 -0.50 -14.43 6.29
N PHE A 86 -0.23 -15.07 7.42
CA PHE A 86 -0.30 -14.47 8.74
C PHE A 86 0.87 -13.51 8.96
N THR A 87 0.64 -12.46 9.73
CA THR A 87 1.57 -11.35 9.97
C THR A 87 1.61 -10.99 11.45
N GLY A 88 2.63 -10.23 11.85
CA GLY A 88 2.88 -9.88 13.25
C GLY A 88 3.94 -10.76 13.90
N SER A 89 3.98 -10.79 15.23
CA SER A 89 4.94 -11.59 15.98
C SER A 89 4.61 -13.08 15.96
N LYS A 90 5.62 -13.93 16.24
CA LYS A 90 5.51 -15.37 16.03
C LYS A 90 4.39 -16.02 16.86
N GLY A 91 4.26 -15.65 18.14
CA GLY A 91 3.18 -16.15 19.00
C GLY A 91 1.79 -15.78 18.46
N HIS A 92 1.56 -14.48 18.28
CA HIS A 92 0.29 -13.95 17.79
C HIS A 92 -0.10 -14.50 16.40
N ALA A 93 0.83 -14.57 15.45
CA ALA A 93 0.58 -15.13 14.12
C ALA A 93 0.18 -16.62 14.17
N LEU A 94 0.81 -17.41 15.06
CA LEU A 94 0.43 -18.80 15.30
C LEU A 94 -0.94 -18.92 15.98
N SER A 95 -1.28 -18.03 16.91
CA SER A 95 -2.58 -17.95 17.59
C SER A 95 -3.74 -17.66 16.62
N VAL A 96 -3.56 -16.68 15.71
CA VAL A 96 -4.55 -16.37 14.66
C VAL A 96 -4.66 -17.51 13.64
N ARG A 97 -3.55 -18.19 13.29
CA ARG A 97 -3.55 -19.41 12.47
C ARG A 97 -4.28 -20.57 13.16
N GLU A 98 -4.12 -20.74 14.47
CA GLU A 98 -4.80 -21.80 15.22
C GLU A 98 -6.31 -21.58 15.25
N ASN A 99 -6.76 -20.33 15.35
CA ASN A 99 -8.17 -19.95 15.20
C ASN A 99 -8.72 -20.33 13.82
N LEU A 100 -7.97 -20.08 12.73
CA LEU A 100 -8.35 -20.53 11.38
C LEU A 100 -8.60 -22.05 11.34
N VAL A 101 -7.65 -22.84 11.85
CA VAL A 101 -7.67 -24.31 11.76
C VAL A 101 -8.73 -24.92 12.69
N THR A 102 -8.82 -24.47 13.94
CA THR A 102 -9.71 -25.08 14.94
C THR A 102 -11.16 -24.67 14.79
N ARG A 103 -11.45 -23.45 14.36
CA ARG A 103 -12.82 -22.91 14.26
C ARG A 103 -13.40 -23.03 12.86
N PHE A 104 -12.68 -22.57 11.83
CA PHE A 104 -13.28 -22.40 10.49
C PHE A 104 -13.15 -23.63 9.60
N PHE A 105 -12.07 -24.42 9.70
CA PHE A 105 -11.93 -25.62 8.87
C PHE A 105 -13.03 -26.67 9.10
N PRO A 106 -13.48 -26.96 10.34
CA PRO A 106 -14.63 -27.84 10.56
C PRO A 106 -15.89 -27.35 9.86
N LEU A 107 -16.22 -26.05 10.00
CA LEU A 107 -17.41 -25.43 9.41
C LEU A 107 -17.41 -25.43 7.87
N ILE A 108 -16.23 -25.33 7.26
CA ILE A 108 -16.08 -25.33 5.79
C ILE A 108 -16.12 -26.76 5.23
N LYS A 109 -15.56 -27.75 5.94
CA LYS A 109 -15.42 -29.15 5.49
C LYS A 109 -16.76 -29.81 5.14
N ASP A 110 -17.83 -29.43 5.81
CA ASP A 110 -19.18 -29.99 5.61
C ASP A 110 -19.93 -29.38 4.42
N ILE A 111 -19.39 -28.32 3.79
CA ILE A 111 -20.04 -27.62 2.67
C ILE A 111 -19.82 -28.39 1.38
N LYS A 112 -20.93 -28.64 0.66
CA LYS A 112 -20.91 -29.16 -0.72
C LYS A 112 -21.42 -28.12 -1.71
N HIS A 113 -20.65 -27.91 -2.77
CA HIS A 113 -21.01 -27.10 -3.92
C HIS A 113 -21.13 -28.00 -5.16
N GLU A 114 -22.27 -27.95 -5.84
CA GLU A 114 -22.54 -28.76 -7.05
C GLU A 114 -22.25 -30.27 -6.83
N GLY A 115 -22.61 -30.78 -5.65
CA GLY A 115 -22.38 -32.16 -5.22
C GLY A 115 -20.96 -32.47 -4.73
N ARG A 116 -19.97 -31.62 -5.03
CA ARG A 116 -18.56 -31.79 -4.61
C ARG A 116 -18.29 -31.11 -3.27
N PRO A 117 -17.48 -31.69 -2.36
CA PRO A 117 -17.03 -31.00 -1.16
C PRO A 117 -16.18 -29.78 -1.56
N VAL A 118 -16.35 -28.65 -0.86
CA VAL A 118 -15.52 -27.47 -1.12
C VAL A 118 -14.12 -27.69 -0.53
N GLU A 119 -13.08 -27.31 -1.28
CA GLU A 119 -11.71 -27.44 -0.79
C GLU A 119 -11.42 -26.47 0.37
N LEU A 120 -10.75 -26.99 1.40
CA LEU A 120 -10.19 -26.18 2.48
C LEU A 120 -8.98 -25.37 1.97
N PRO A 121 -8.67 -24.21 2.58
CA PRO A 121 -7.40 -23.53 2.37
C PRO A 121 -6.21 -24.48 2.63
N LYS A 122 -5.37 -24.68 1.62
CA LYS A 122 -4.19 -25.56 1.66
C LYS A 122 -2.99 -24.75 2.15
N GLN A 123 -2.26 -25.26 3.13
CA GLN A 123 -1.00 -24.66 3.58
C GLN A 123 0.03 -24.68 2.45
N ILE A 124 0.77 -23.58 2.27
CA ILE A 124 1.87 -23.48 1.31
C ILE A 124 3.09 -24.20 1.93
N PRO A 125 3.53 -25.36 1.41
CA PRO A 125 4.41 -26.29 2.13
C PRO A 125 5.87 -25.84 2.21
N TRP A 126 6.25 -24.84 1.41
CA TRP A 126 7.59 -24.26 1.40
C TRP A 126 7.71 -22.98 2.25
N PHE A 127 6.57 -22.42 2.71
CA PHE A 127 6.56 -21.22 3.54
C PHE A 127 6.81 -21.58 5.02
N PRO A 128 7.72 -20.88 5.73
CA PRO A 128 8.07 -21.21 7.12
C PRO A 128 6.89 -21.23 8.10
N ASP A 129 7.03 -22.04 9.16
CA ASP A 129 6.11 -22.14 10.31
C ASP A 129 4.62 -22.44 9.96
N GLY A 130 4.31 -22.76 8.70
CA GLY A 130 2.94 -22.97 8.22
C GLY A 130 2.09 -21.70 8.23
N LEU A 131 2.72 -20.53 8.06
CA LEU A 131 2.04 -19.23 8.17
C LEU A 131 1.46 -18.69 6.85
N ALA A 132 1.42 -19.47 5.77
CA ALA A 132 0.82 -19.06 4.49
C ALA A 132 -0.07 -20.16 3.88
N TYR A 133 -1.16 -19.73 3.24
CA TYR A 133 -2.22 -20.59 2.72
C TYR A 133 -2.67 -20.13 1.32
N SER A 134 -3.04 -21.10 0.49
CA SER A 134 -3.63 -20.93 -0.83
C SER A 134 -5.04 -21.52 -0.86
N MET A 135 -5.96 -20.87 -1.57
CA MET A 135 -7.37 -21.24 -1.65
C MET A 135 -7.87 -21.10 -3.10
N ALA A 136 -8.12 -22.25 -3.72
CA ALA A 136 -8.71 -22.35 -5.06
C ALA A 136 -10.22 -22.08 -5.08
N THR A 137 -10.88 -21.99 -3.92
CA THR A 137 -12.33 -21.79 -3.78
C THR A 137 -12.82 -20.53 -4.51
N PRO A 138 -13.67 -20.66 -5.55
CA PRO A 138 -14.10 -19.52 -6.36
C PRO A 138 -14.96 -18.50 -5.59
N LYS A 139 -14.89 -17.22 -6.00
CA LYS A 139 -15.53 -16.08 -5.30
C LYS A 139 -17.06 -16.18 -5.22
N ASN A 140 -17.71 -16.84 -6.18
CA ASN A 140 -19.15 -17.12 -6.17
C ASN A 140 -19.52 -18.15 -5.10
N VAL A 141 -18.70 -19.17 -4.85
CA VAL A 141 -18.88 -20.15 -3.77
C VAL A 141 -18.80 -19.45 -2.41
N ILE A 142 -17.77 -18.63 -2.20
CA ILE A 142 -17.57 -17.88 -0.94
C ILE A 142 -18.79 -17.01 -0.60
N ARG A 143 -19.41 -16.37 -1.61
CA ARG A 143 -20.61 -15.53 -1.41
C ARG A 143 -21.90 -16.32 -1.16
N LYS A 144 -21.97 -17.60 -1.57
CA LYS A 144 -23.21 -18.39 -1.62
C LYS A 144 -23.57 -19.08 -0.29
N TYR A 145 -22.59 -19.39 0.55
CA TYR A 145 -22.80 -20.17 1.79
C TYR A 145 -22.48 -19.38 3.04
N GLU A 146 -23.32 -19.49 4.08
CA GLU A 146 -23.18 -18.69 5.31
C GLU A 146 -21.86 -18.89 6.06
N PRO A 147 -21.32 -20.12 6.26
CA PRO A 147 -20.05 -20.27 6.97
C PRO A 147 -18.86 -19.69 6.19
N PHE A 148 -18.96 -19.60 4.85
CA PHE A 148 -17.98 -18.87 4.05
C PHE A 148 -18.08 -17.35 4.25
N LYS A 149 -19.26 -16.79 4.57
CA LYS A 149 -19.38 -15.38 4.95
C LYS A 149 -18.73 -15.10 6.30
N GLU A 150 -18.89 -15.97 7.29
CA GLU A 150 -18.18 -15.84 8.57
C GLU A 150 -16.67 -15.91 8.41
N PHE A 151 -16.18 -16.90 7.64
CA PHE A 151 -14.77 -17.01 7.31
C PHE A 151 -14.26 -15.78 6.51
N GLN A 152 -15.04 -15.27 5.56
CA GLN A 152 -14.71 -14.05 4.82
C GLN A 152 -14.68 -12.82 5.74
N LYS A 153 -15.64 -12.67 6.68
CA LYS A 153 -15.64 -11.61 7.70
C LYS A 153 -14.35 -11.64 8.51
N PHE A 154 -13.95 -12.81 9.01
CA PHE A 154 -12.69 -13.02 9.73
C PHE A 154 -11.47 -12.63 8.89
N LEU A 155 -11.36 -13.12 7.64
CA LEU A 155 -10.24 -12.73 6.77
C LEU A 155 -10.21 -11.22 6.50
N VAL A 156 -11.37 -10.57 6.38
CA VAL A 156 -11.46 -9.11 6.17
C VAL A 156 -11.08 -8.36 7.45
N SER A 157 -11.56 -8.76 8.63
CA SER A 157 -11.23 -8.11 9.90
C SER A 157 -9.75 -8.23 10.26
N GLU A 158 -9.17 -9.43 10.12
CA GLU A 158 -7.74 -9.64 10.40
C GLU A 158 -6.84 -8.96 9.36
N THR A 159 -7.28 -8.82 8.09
CA THR A 159 -6.59 -7.95 7.11
C THR A 159 -6.74 -6.47 7.49
N GLY A 160 -7.90 -6.08 8.03
CA GLY A 160 -8.22 -4.74 8.52
C GLY A 160 -7.30 -4.29 9.65
N VAL A 161 -7.00 -5.18 10.61
CA VAL A 161 -6.08 -4.92 11.73
C VAL A 161 -4.61 -5.15 11.34
N GLY A 162 -4.33 -5.96 10.32
CA GLY A 162 -2.96 -6.23 9.85
C GLY A 162 -2.32 -7.51 10.44
N ASN A 163 -3.14 -8.48 10.85
CA ASN A 163 -2.72 -9.83 11.28
C ASN A 163 -2.73 -10.86 10.13
N ILE A 164 -3.33 -10.50 9.00
CA ILE A 164 -3.29 -11.25 7.74
C ILE A 164 -2.92 -10.29 6.60
N SER A 165 -2.01 -10.72 5.73
CA SER A 165 -1.70 -10.06 4.46
C SER A 165 -2.16 -10.92 3.29
N ARG A 166 -2.95 -10.32 2.38
CA ARG A 166 -3.29 -10.94 1.09
C ARG A 166 -2.15 -10.70 0.11
N GLN A 167 -1.47 -11.77 -0.28
CA GLN A 167 -0.27 -11.70 -1.09
C GLN A 167 -0.19 -12.96 -1.93
N GLU A 168 0.12 -12.78 -3.22
CA GLU A 168 0.33 -13.88 -4.15
C GLU A 168 1.53 -14.73 -3.72
N GLU A 169 1.38 -16.06 -3.79
CA GLU A 169 2.38 -17.06 -3.42
C GLU A 169 3.78 -16.75 -3.99
N VAL A 170 3.93 -16.56 -5.30
CA VAL A 170 5.25 -16.23 -5.90
C VAL A 170 5.82 -14.89 -5.46
N SER A 171 4.96 -13.93 -5.05
CA SER A 171 5.41 -12.66 -4.50
C SER A 171 5.98 -12.80 -3.07
N MET A 172 5.83 -13.95 -2.40
CA MET A 172 6.42 -14.19 -1.07
C MET A 172 7.88 -14.67 -1.14
N ILE A 173 8.34 -15.12 -2.31
CA ILE A 173 9.66 -15.74 -2.52
C ILE A 173 10.82 -14.73 -2.39
N PRO A 174 10.82 -13.55 -3.06
CA PRO A 174 12.00 -12.69 -3.08
C PRO A 174 12.47 -12.17 -1.70
N PRO A 175 11.59 -11.73 -0.78
CA PRO A 175 12.01 -11.34 0.57
C PRO A 175 12.68 -12.48 1.35
N MET A 176 12.28 -13.73 1.12
CA MET A 176 12.81 -14.90 1.84
C MET A 176 14.22 -15.30 1.39
N LEU A 177 14.56 -15.05 0.12
CA LEU A 177 15.90 -15.29 -0.41
C LEU A 177 16.90 -14.17 -0.06
N LEU A 178 16.38 -13.03 0.38
CA LEU A 178 17.18 -11.86 0.70
C LEU A 178 17.98 -12.02 2.01
N ASP A 179 17.60 -12.92 2.93
CA ASP A 179 18.29 -13.12 4.22
C ASP A 179 18.43 -11.79 5.00
N VAL A 180 17.28 -11.23 5.38
CA VAL A 180 17.20 -10.00 6.18
C VAL A 180 17.43 -10.34 7.65
N GLN A 181 18.15 -9.47 8.36
CA GLN A 181 18.51 -9.60 9.77
C GLN A 181 18.17 -8.30 10.50
N PRO A 182 17.91 -8.29 11.82
CA PRO A 182 17.38 -7.12 12.52
C PRO A 182 18.24 -5.84 12.52
N HIS A 183 19.52 -5.95 12.19
CA HIS A 183 20.46 -4.83 12.09
C HIS A 183 20.73 -4.38 10.64
N HIS A 184 20.16 -5.07 9.63
CA HIS A 184 20.42 -4.77 8.22
C HIS A 184 19.74 -3.47 7.76
N THR A 185 20.45 -2.70 6.94
CA THR A 185 19.86 -1.65 6.11
C THR A 185 19.39 -2.26 4.80
N VAL A 186 18.08 -2.19 4.58
CA VAL A 186 17.35 -2.81 3.47
C VAL A 186 16.80 -1.72 2.55
N LEU A 187 16.87 -1.92 1.24
CA LEU A 187 16.20 -1.08 0.24
C LEU A 187 15.25 -1.93 -0.61
N ASP A 188 14.02 -1.47 -0.79
CA ASP A 188 13.07 -1.97 -1.78
C ASP A 188 12.93 -0.90 -2.87
N LEU A 189 13.45 -1.16 -4.08
CA LEU A 189 13.63 -0.16 -5.13
C LEU A 189 12.34 0.22 -5.87
N CYS A 190 11.35 -0.67 -5.87
CA CYS A 190 10.13 -0.59 -6.68
C CYS A 190 8.94 -1.15 -5.87
N ALA A 191 8.75 -0.58 -4.69
CA ALA A 191 8.07 -1.19 -3.56
C ALA A 191 6.54 -1.33 -3.69
N ALA A 192 5.85 -0.46 -4.45
CA ALA A 192 4.39 -0.44 -4.43
C ALA A 192 3.77 -1.64 -5.20
N PRO A 193 2.74 -2.32 -4.65
CA PRO A 193 1.81 -1.84 -3.61
C PRO A 193 2.24 -2.14 -2.16
N GLY A 194 3.43 -2.70 -1.91
CA GLY A 194 4.00 -2.82 -0.56
C GLY A 194 3.88 -4.17 0.12
N SER A 195 3.39 -5.22 -0.55
CA SER A 195 3.27 -6.57 0.04
C SER A 195 4.64 -7.17 0.39
N LYS A 196 5.61 -7.05 -0.53
CA LYS A 196 7.02 -7.45 -0.31
C LYS A 196 7.68 -6.57 0.74
N SER A 197 7.46 -5.26 0.70
CA SER A 197 8.00 -4.29 1.67
C SER A 197 7.49 -4.57 3.09
N ALA A 198 6.21 -4.91 3.26
CA ALA A 198 5.64 -5.35 4.52
C ALA A 198 6.36 -6.60 5.06
N GLN A 199 6.53 -7.62 4.21
CA GLN A 199 7.28 -8.84 4.57
C GLN A 199 8.74 -8.54 4.96
N LEU A 200 9.39 -7.55 4.32
CA LEU A 200 10.74 -7.11 4.68
C LEU A 200 10.78 -6.41 6.06
N VAL A 201 9.79 -5.59 6.39
CA VAL A 201 9.67 -4.96 7.73
C VAL A 201 9.49 -6.03 8.81
N GLU A 202 8.65 -7.03 8.57
CA GLU A 202 8.44 -8.15 9.50
C GLU A 202 9.75 -8.93 9.77
N LEU A 203 10.56 -9.16 8.73
CA LEU A 203 11.87 -9.80 8.87
C LEU A 203 12.89 -8.94 9.64
N ILE A 204 12.82 -7.60 9.55
CA ILE A 204 13.66 -6.70 10.39
C ILE A 204 13.28 -6.82 11.87
N HIS A 205 11.99 -6.95 12.19
CA HIS A 205 11.53 -7.08 13.58
C HIS A 205 11.56 -8.52 14.13
N ALA A 206 12.17 -9.47 13.42
CA ALA A 206 12.28 -10.87 13.86
C ALA A 206 12.92 -10.97 15.27
N GLY A 207 12.18 -11.56 16.21
CA GLY A 207 12.57 -11.73 17.61
C GLY A 207 12.74 -10.43 18.41
N GLU A 208 12.15 -9.31 17.97
CA GLU A 208 12.26 -8.03 18.68
C GLU A 208 11.60 -8.06 20.05
N GLU A 209 10.42 -8.68 20.18
CA GLU A 209 9.67 -8.75 21.43
C GLU A 209 10.52 -9.35 22.57
N ASP A 210 11.07 -10.56 22.37
CA ASP A 210 11.92 -11.23 23.37
C ASP A 210 13.13 -10.39 23.81
N ARG A 211 13.76 -9.69 22.86
CA ARG A 211 14.92 -8.82 23.14
C ARG A 211 14.52 -7.58 23.93
N VAL A 212 13.41 -6.94 23.55
CA VAL A 212 12.87 -5.75 24.21
C VAL A 212 12.42 -6.10 25.63
N ASP A 213 11.72 -7.22 25.82
CA ASP A 213 11.25 -7.69 27.12
C ASP A 213 12.44 -7.98 28.07
N LYS A 214 13.50 -8.62 27.56
CA LYS A 214 14.74 -8.85 28.32
C LYS A 214 15.45 -7.54 28.66
N ALA A 215 15.48 -6.56 27.75
CA ALA A 215 16.10 -5.26 27.98
C ALA A 215 15.35 -4.41 29.01
N ILE A 216 14.01 -4.46 29.02
CA ILE A 216 13.17 -3.76 30.01
C ILE A 216 13.37 -4.36 31.41
N LYS A 217 13.35 -5.69 31.54
CA LYS A 217 13.58 -6.38 32.82
C LYS A 217 14.98 -6.09 33.39
N LEU A 218 16.00 -6.02 32.52
CA LEU A 218 17.34 -5.59 32.89
C LEU A 218 17.36 -4.12 33.35
N ALA A 219 16.72 -3.21 32.61
CA ALA A 219 16.69 -1.79 32.94
C ALA A 219 15.94 -1.48 34.25
N LYS A 220 14.95 -2.30 34.61
CA LYS A 220 14.22 -2.23 35.90
C LYS A 220 14.93 -2.96 37.06
N GLY A 221 16.02 -3.67 36.80
CA GLY A 221 16.77 -4.43 37.81
C GLY A 221 16.10 -5.75 38.23
N GLU A 222 15.15 -6.26 37.45
CA GLU A 222 14.43 -7.52 37.73
C GLU A 222 15.29 -8.75 37.43
N ILE A 223 16.29 -8.62 36.55
CA ILE A 223 17.20 -9.70 36.13
C ILE A 223 18.65 -9.19 36.17
N ALA A 224 19.56 -9.99 36.75
CA ALA A 224 20.99 -9.73 36.75
C ALA A 224 21.66 -10.14 35.42
N LEU A 225 22.73 -9.44 35.02
CA LEU A 225 23.57 -9.82 33.88
C LEU A 225 24.25 -11.18 34.14
N SER A 226 23.98 -12.17 33.31
CA SER A 226 24.70 -13.46 33.32
C SER A 226 25.94 -13.41 32.44
N GLU A 227 27.06 -13.92 32.96
CA GLU A 227 28.38 -13.90 32.30
C GLU A 227 28.42 -14.69 30.97
N ASP A 228 27.53 -15.68 30.79
CA ASP A 228 27.38 -16.46 29.56
C ASP A 228 26.77 -15.70 28.36
N SER A 229 26.53 -14.39 28.49
CA SER A 229 25.98 -13.53 27.42
C SER A 229 27.02 -13.18 26.33
N SER A 230 27.72 -14.18 25.80
CA SER A 230 28.78 -14.03 24.79
C SER A 230 28.31 -13.49 23.43
N ASN A 231 27.00 -13.43 23.18
CA ASN A 231 26.37 -12.71 22.06
C ASN A 231 25.97 -11.27 22.46
N GLY A 232 26.93 -10.48 22.93
CA GLY A 232 26.74 -9.08 23.37
C GLY A 232 26.26 -8.08 22.29
N GLN A 233 26.00 -8.53 21.07
CA GLN A 233 25.44 -7.72 19.97
C GLN A 233 23.91 -7.55 20.03
N ASN A 234 23.21 -8.34 20.85
CA ASN A 234 21.74 -8.46 20.80
C ASN A 234 20.96 -7.56 21.80
N MET A 235 21.61 -6.56 22.39
CA MET A 235 20.99 -5.68 23.41
C MET A 235 21.19 -4.18 23.14
N GLU A 236 21.70 -3.83 21.96
CA GLU A 236 21.71 -2.45 21.46
C GLU A 236 20.28 -1.90 21.36
N ASP A 237 20.15 -0.57 21.48
CA ASP A 237 18.88 0.17 21.41
C ASP A 237 17.71 -0.39 22.24
N GLY A 238 18.01 -0.93 23.44
CA GLY A 238 16.99 -1.53 24.30
C GLY A 238 16.35 -2.80 23.71
N GLY A 239 17.11 -3.55 22.91
CA GLY A 239 16.66 -4.80 22.27
C GLY A 239 15.90 -4.61 20.95
N ARG A 240 15.57 -3.36 20.58
CA ARG A 240 14.89 -3.06 19.31
C ARG A 240 15.77 -3.34 18.10
N ALA A 241 15.15 -3.58 16.95
CA ALA A 241 15.83 -3.66 15.67
C ALA A 241 16.53 -2.33 15.36
N THR A 242 17.83 -2.38 15.06
CA THR A 242 18.66 -1.22 14.70
C THR A 242 18.72 -0.99 13.18
N GLY A 243 18.27 -1.98 12.40
CA GLY A 243 18.16 -1.93 10.94
C GLY A 243 17.07 -0.96 10.45
N MET A 244 16.86 -0.92 9.13
CA MET A 244 15.88 -0.02 8.52
C MET A 244 15.49 -0.51 7.12
N LEU A 245 14.20 -0.39 6.76
CA LEU A 245 13.75 -0.48 5.37
C LEU A 245 13.58 0.92 4.77
N VAL A 246 14.22 1.16 3.63
CA VAL A 246 13.85 2.22 2.69
C VAL A 246 12.99 1.60 1.60
N ALA A 247 11.77 2.07 1.41
CA ALA A 247 10.87 1.61 0.36
C ALA A 247 10.65 2.75 -0.65
N ASN A 248 10.90 2.49 -1.93
CA ASN A 248 10.87 3.50 -2.98
C ASN A 248 9.86 3.15 -4.09
N ASP A 249 9.11 4.13 -4.57
CA ASP A 249 8.40 4.02 -5.85
C ASP A 249 8.51 5.33 -6.64
N VAL A 250 8.64 5.23 -7.96
CA VAL A 250 8.74 6.39 -8.85
C VAL A 250 7.43 7.18 -8.93
N ASN A 251 6.29 6.52 -8.71
CA ASN A 251 4.97 7.16 -8.74
C ASN A 251 4.50 7.50 -7.31
N TYR A 252 4.22 8.79 -7.07
CA TYR A 252 3.81 9.30 -5.75
C TYR A 252 2.49 8.70 -5.23
N GLN A 253 1.49 8.49 -6.09
CA GLN A 253 0.22 7.87 -5.69
C GLN A 253 0.43 6.40 -5.28
N ARG A 254 1.26 5.66 -6.02
CA ARG A 254 1.68 4.29 -5.66
C ARG A 254 2.49 4.27 -4.36
N ALA A 255 3.35 5.24 -4.12
CA ALA A 255 4.06 5.41 -2.84
C ALA A 255 3.09 5.66 -1.67
N GLN A 256 2.01 6.43 -1.87
CA GLN A 256 0.96 6.62 -0.86
C GLN A 256 0.12 5.34 -0.61
N MET A 257 -0.17 4.55 -1.65
CA MET A 257 -0.78 3.22 -1.47
C MET A 257 0.12 2.28 -0.66
N LEU A 258 1.42 2.26 -0.98
CA LEU A 258 2.45 1.56 -0.23
C LEU A 258 2.42 1.97 1.25
N VAL A 259 2.41 3.28 1.55
CA VAL A 259 2.28 3.82 2.92
C VAL A 259 1.05 3.24 3.63
N HIS A 260 -0.13 3.24 3.01
CA HIS A 260 -1.34 2.68 3.62
C HIS A 260 -1.21 1.19 3.97
N GLN A 261 -0.53 0.39 3.12
CA GLN A 261 -0.32 -1.04 3.37
C GLN A 261 0.67 -1.29 4.51
N VAL A 262 1.85 -0.66 4.46
CA VAL A 262 2.93 -0.89 5.44
C VAL A 262 2.69 -0.22 6.79
N LYS A 263 1.90 0.86 6.83
CA LYS A 263 1.58 1.58 8.09
C LYS A 263 0.94 0.66 9.15
N ARG A 264 0.22 -0.39 8.72
CA ARG A 264 -0.40 -1.39 9.60
C ARG A 264 0.62 -2.12 10.49
N LEU A 265 1.88 -2.20 10.06
CA LEU A 265 2.98 -2.82 10.82
C LEU A 265 3.59 -1.90 11.90
N ASN A 266 3.24 -0.61 11.93
CA ASN A 266 3.66 0.35 12.95
C ASN A 266 5.18 0.36 13.24
N SER A 267 6.01 0.22 12.20
CA SER A 267 7.48 0.13 12.34
C SER A 267 8.15 1.51 12.40
N PRO A 268 8.95 1.82 13.45
CA PRO A 268 9.77 3.03 13.50
C PRO A 268 11.03 2.95 12.61
N ASN A 269 11.26 1.79 11.98
CA ASN A 269 12.42 1.46 11.16
C ASN A 269 12.12 1.56 9.64
N LEU A 270 11.06 2.29 9.26
CA LEU A 270 10.62 2.46 7.87
C LEU A 270 10.74 3.90 7.38
N VAL A 271 11.24 4.05 6.15
CA VAL A 271 11.18 5.28 5.35
C VAL A 271 10.58 4.97 3.98
N VAL A 272 9.61 5.76 3.52
CA VAL A 272 9.10 5.71 2.14
C VAL A 272 9.61 6.93 1.36
N MET A 273 10.13 6.69 0.15
CA MET A 273 10.72 7.71 -0.72
C MET A 273 10.11 7.70 -2.12
N ASN A 274 10.23 8.82 -2.84
CA ASN A 274 9.76 8.95 -4.22
C ASN A 274 10.89 9.36 -5.18
N HIS A 275 11.58 8.37 -5.76
CA HIS A 275 12.65 8.57 -6.73
C HIS A 275 12.61 7.53 -7.87
N ASP A 276 13.20 7.89 -9.00
CA ASP A 276 13.52 6.96 -10.09
C ASP A 276 14.58 5.95 -9.63
N ALA A 277 14.25 4.66 -9.69
CA ALA A 277 15.13 3.56 -9.28
C ALA A 277 16.41 3.46 -10.14
N THR A 278 16.40 3.91 -11.40
CA THR A 278 17.60 3.93 -12.27
C THR A 278 18.66 4.91 -11.78
N MET A 279 18.24 5.96 -11.07
CA MET A 279 19.08 7.05 -10.58
C MET A 279 18.90 7.29 -9.07
N PHE A 280 18.48 6.25 -8.31
CA PHE A 280 18.14 6.38 -6.89
C PHE A 280 19.26 7.10 -6.10
N PRO A 281 18.98 8.19 -5.39
CA PRO A 281 20.00 9.07 -4.84
C PRO A 281 20.82 8.44 -3.71
N SER A 282 22.06 8.89 -3.54
CA SER A 282 22.91 8.43 -2.43
C SER A 282 22.57 9.20 -1.14
N ILE A 283 21.90 8.53 -0.20
CA ILE A 283 21.60 9.06 1.14
C ILE A 283 22.90 9.36 1.91
N GLU A 284 23.08 10.57 2.46
CA GLU A 284 24.22 10.88 3.34
C GLU A 284 23.92 10.51 4.80
N LEU A 285 24.95 10.11 5.55
CA LEU A 285 24.93 9.83 6.98
C LEU A 285 25.77 10.88 7.74
N PRO A 286 25.51 11.12 9.04
CA PRO A 286 26.28 12.06 9.85
C PRO A 286 27.79 11.82 9.75
N ALA A 287 28.55 12.88 9.47
CA ALA A 287 30.00 12.80 9.38
C ALA A 287 30.63 12.62 10.77
N VAL A 288 31.31 11.49 10.99
CA VAL A 288 32.12 11.25 12.19
C VAL A 288 33.24 12.28 12.23
N ARG A 289 33.24 13.16 13.23
CA ARG A 289 34.26 14.21 13.41
C ARG A 289 35.55 13.60 13.97
N ILE A 290 36.40 13.08 13.11
CA ILE A 290 37.78 12.72 13.47
C ILE A 290 38.63 14.02 13.46
N PRO A 291 39.21 14.45 14.60
CA PRO A 291 40.07 15.63 14.63
C PRO A 291 41.23 15.51 13.65
N GLY A 292 41.43 16.51 12.79
CA GLY A 292 42.52 16.57 11.82
C GLY A 292 42.26 15.94 10.45
N GLN A 293 41.12 15.28 10.20
CA GLN A 293 40.72 14.86 8.85
C GLN A 293 39.69 15.80 8.22
N GLN A 294 39.79 16.01 6.89
CA GLN A 294 38.76 16.71 6.12
C GLN A 294 37.42 15.95 6.21
N LYS A 295 36.30 16.68 6.32
CA LYS A 295 34.95 16.11 6.22
C LYS A 295 34.78 15.41 4.86
N ARG A 296 34.89 14.07 4.84
CA ARG A 296 34.35 13.24 3.75
C ARG A 296 32.93 12.84 4.13
N GLY A 297 31.98 13.16 3.26
CA GLY A 297 30.60 12.70 3.41
C GLY A 297 30.55 11.17 3.36
N LYS A 298 29.90 10.55 4.35
CA LYS A 298 29.71 9.10 4.39
C LYS A 298 28.33 8.82 3.83
N TYR A 299 28.26 8.15 2.68
CA TYR A 299 26.97 7.74 2.11
C TYR A 299 26.52 6.38 2.66
N LEU A 300 25.21 6.22 2.83
CA LEU A 300 24.61 4.94 3.17
C LEU A 300 24.88 3.93 2.04
N LYS A 301 25.20 2.71 2.45
CA LYS A 301 25.21 1.51 1.62
C LYS A 301 24.28 0.50 2.29
N PHE A 302 23.59 -0.30 1.49
CA PHE A 302 22.60 -1.26 1.97
C PHE A 302 23.25 -2.64 2.16
N ASP A 303 22.88 -3.32 3.25
CA ASP A 303 23.21 -4.74 3.46
C ASP A 303 22.43 -5.63 2.49
N ARG A 304 21.19 -5.24 2.20
CA ARG A 304 20.20 -5.99 1.44
C ARG A 304 19.41 -5.08 0.50
N ILE A 305 19.17 -5.50 -0.74
CA ILE A 305 18.34 -4.76 -1.69
C ILE A 305 17.38 -5.72 -2.40
N LEU A 306 16.09 -5.39 -2.41
CA LEU A 306 15.10 -5.98 -3.30
C LEU A 306 14.95 -5.11 -4.55
N ALA A 307 15.13 -5.72 -5.71
CA ALA A 307 14.93 -5.15 -7.03
C ALA A 307 13.82 -5.93 -7.75
N ASP A 308 12.58 -5.79 -7.26
CA ASP A 308 11.37 -6.29 -7.92
C ASP A 308 10.96 -5.31 -9.02
N VAL A 309 11.60 -5.42 -10.18
CA VAL A 309 11.59 -4.35 -11.20
C VAL A 309 10.29 -4.30 -12.00
N PRO A 310 9.90 -3.14 -12.57
CA PRO A 310 8.82 -3.08 -13.55
C PRO A 310 9.11 -4.00 -14.73
N CYS A 311 8.13 -4.86 -15.03
CA CYS A 311 8.19 -5.96 -15.99
C CYS A 311 7.01 -5.89 -16.97
N SER A 312 7.11 -6.58 -18.11
CA SER A 312 5.99 -6.72 -19.07
C SER A 312 4.76 -7.39 -18.46
N GLY A 313 4.95 -8.19 -17.40
CA GLY A 313 3.89 -8.84 -16.66
C GLY A 313 3.28 -10.05 -17.35
N ASP A 314 3.98 -10.66 -18.30
CA ASP A 314 3.43 -11.75 -19.09
C ASP A 314 3.09 -13.02 -18.26
N GLY A 315 3.88 -13.30 -17.22
CA GLY A 315 3.61 -14.30 -16.19
C GLY A 315 2.39 -14.00 -15.30
N THR A 316 1.74 -12.84 -15.48
CA THR A 316 0.59 -12.39 -14.66
C THR A 316 -0.77 -12.52 -15.35
N CYS A 317 -0.87 -13.08 -16.55
CA CYS A 317 -2.11 -13.13 -17.34
C CYS A 317 -3.30 -13.85 -16.65
N ARG A 318 -3.04 -14.66 -15.61
CA ARG A 318 -4.05 -15.28 -14.72
C ARG A 318 -4.73 -14.33 -13.73
N LYS A 319 -4.11 -13.17 -13.46
CA LYS A 319 -4.61 -12.12 -12.54
C LYS A 319 -4.81 -10.76 -13.22
N ASN A 320 -4.08 -10.47 -14.30
CA ASN A 320 -4.29 -9.31 -15.16
C ASN A 320 -4.73 -9.78 -16.55
N PRO A 321 -6.05 -9.81 -16.84
CA PRO A 321 -6.54 -10.31 -18.12
C PRO A 321 -6.20 -9.41 -19.31
N SER A 322 -5.82 -8.15 -19.09
CA SER A 322 -5.46 -7.21 -20.19
C SER A 322 -4.25 -7.72 -20.99
N ILE A 323 -3.33 -8.45 -20.34
CA ILE A 323 -2.16 -9.09 -20.96
C ILE A 323 -2.56 -9.93 -22.18
N TRP A 324 -3.64 -10.71 -22.11
CA TRP A 324 -4.08 -11.51 -23.27
C TRP A 324 -4.36 -10.64 -24.50
N LYS A 325 -4.99 -9.47 -24.32
CA LYS A 325 -5.35 -8.55 -25.40
C LYS A 325 -4.19 -7.65 -25.85
N GLU A 326 -3.31 -7.27 -24.93
CA GLU A 326 -2.35 -6.16 -25.10
C GLU A 326 -0.89 -6.61 -25.23
N TRP A 327 -0.57 -7.89 -24.99
CA TRP A 327 0.80 -8.38 -25.07
C TRP A 327 1.36 -8.27 -26.49
N THR A 328 2.56 -7.69 -26.58
CA THR A 328 3.42 -7.71 -27.77
C THR A 328 4.87 -7.95 -27.34
N PRO A 329 5.75 -8.46 -28.22
CA PRO A 329 7.17 -8.63 -27.90
C PRO A 329 7.85 -7.32 -27.46
N GLN A 330 7.37 -6.18 -27.98
CA GLN A 330 7.89 -4.85 -27.67
C GLN A 330 7.79 -4.47 -26.18
N ASN A 331 6.84 -5.05 -25.45
CA ASN A 331 6.61 -4.74 -24.03
C ASN A 331 7.84 -5.12 -23.18
N GLY A 332 8.46 -6.28 -23.43
CA GLY A 332 9.70 -6.70 -22.75
C GLY A 332 10.94 -5.97 -23.29
N LEU A 333 11.08 -5.91 -24.62
CA LEU A 333 12.22 -5.22 -25.29
C LEU A 333 12.38 -3.76 -24.83
N GLY A 334 11.28 -3.06 -24.55
CA GLY A 334 11.29 -1.69 -24.08
C GLY A 334 11.76 -1.48 -22.63
N LEU A 335 11.78 -2.52 -21.79
CA LEU A 335 12.09 -2.42 -20.36
C LEU A 335 13.52 -2.85 -20.03
N TYR A 336 14.13 -3.71 -20.85
CA TYR A 336 15.48 -4.26 -20.67
C TYR A 336 16.53 -3.24 -20.17
N LEU A 337 16.73 -2.12 -20.87
CA LEU A 337 17.73 -1.11 -20.49
C LEU A 337 17.42 -0.48 -19.11
N THR A 338 16.15 -0.26 -18.80
CA THR A 338 15.70 0.25 -17.50
C THR A 338 16.00 -0.77 -16.39
N GLN A 339 15.70 -2.05 -16.63
CA GLN A 339 15.95 -3.14 -15.67
C GLN A 339 17.46 -3.30 -15.40
N VAL A 340 18.31 -3.28 -16.44
CA VAL A 340 19.78 -3.31 -16.30
C VAL A 340 20.28 -2.08 -15.52
N ARG A 341 19.73 -0.88 -15.77
CA ARG A 341 20.08 0.33 -15.00
C ARG A 341 19.71 0.21 -13.53
N ILE A 342 18.50 -0.25 -13.21
CA ILE A 342 18.05 -0.46 -11.82
C ILE A 342 18.96 -1.47 -11.11
N LEU A 343 19.25 -2.62 -11.74
CA LEU A 343 20.10 -3.65 -11.13
C LEU A 343 21.56 -3.19 -10.97
N THR A 344 22.10 -2.47 -11.96
CA THR A 344 23.43 -1.84 -11.85
C THR A 344 23.46 -0.83 -10.71
N ARG A 345 22.40 -0.01 -10.54
CA ARG A 345 22.30 0.96 -9.45
C ARG A 345 22.18 0.29 -8.09
N ALA A 346 21.42 -0.80 -7.97
CA ALA A 346 21.36 -1.63 -6.78
C ALA A 346 22.76 -2.12 -6.36
N LEU A 347 23.50 -2.76 -7.29
CA LEU A 347 24.84 -3.28 -7.03
C LEU A 347 25.86 -2.18 -6.65
N GLN A 348 25.71 -0.96 -7.18
CA GLN A 348 26.52 0.19 -6.73
C GLN A 348 26.21 0.60 -5.28
N MET A 349 24.96 0.53 -4.85
CA MET A 349 24.51 0.97 -3.51
C MET A 349 24.64 -0.12 -2.43
N LEU A 350 24.87 -1.36 -2.85
CA LEU A 350 25.13 -2.49 -1.97
C LEU A 350 26.51 -2.40 -1.30
N LYS A 351 26.59 -2.83 -0.02
CA LYS A 351 27.85 -3.10 0.67
C LYS A 351 28.57 -4.29 0.01
N VAL A 352 29.89 -4.36 0.16
CA VAL A 352 30.64 -5.60 -0.10
C VAL A 352 30.18 -6.66 0.91
N GLY A 353 29.91 -7.88 0.45
CA GLY A 353 29.24 -8.94 1.22
C GLY A 353 27.71 -8.77 1.34
N GLY A 354 27.15 -7.69 0.80
CA GLY A 354 25.69 -7.50 0.75
C GLY A 354 25.03 -8.33 -0.36
N ARG A 355 23.70 -8.51 -0.25
CA ARG A 355 22.89 -9.28 -1.21
C ARG A 355 21.82 -8.42 -1.90
N VAL A 356 21.72 -8.54 -3.22
CA VAL A 356 20.55 -8.09 -4.00
C VAL A 356 19.70 -9.31 -4.33
N VAL A 357 18.37 -9.22 -4.22
CA VAL A 357 17.47 -10.13 -4.91
C VAL A 357 16.80 -9.36 -6.04
N TYR A 358 17.02 -9.81 -7.28
CA TYR A 358 16.30 -9.32 -8.45
C TYR A 358 15.13 -10.25 -8.73
N SER A 359 13.97 -9.68 -9.04
CA SER A 359 12.80 -10.45 -9.46
C SER A 359 11.98 -9.75 -10.52
N THR A 360 11.32 -10.55 -11.35
CA THR A 360 10.32 -10.07 -12.30
C THR A 360 9.07 -10.95 -12.27
N CYS A 361 7.98 -10.32 -12.69
CA CYS A 361 6.70 -10.92 -13.00
C CYS A 361 6.61 -11.46 -14.44
N SER A 362 7.76 -11.75 -15.06
CA SER A 362 7.91 -12.11 -16.47
C SER A 362 8.65 -13.44 -16.62
N LEU A 363 8.32 -14.23 -17.64
CA LEU A 363 9.12 -15.41 -18.01
C LEU A 363 10.03 -15.15 -19.23
N ASN A 364 9.96 -13.95 -19.83
CA ASN A 364 10.78 -13.54 -20.96
C ASN A 364 12.28 -13.47 -20.57
N PRO A 365 13.18 -14.24 -21.21
CA PRO A 365 14.61 -14.23 -20.90
C PRO A 365 15.27 -12.85 -21.10
N VAL A 366 14.73 -12.01 -21.99
CA VAL A 366 15.23 -10.64 -22.19
C VAL A 366 15.05 -9.76 -20.95
N GLU A 367 14.01 -9.98 -20.15
CA GLU A 367 13.79 -9.26 -18.88
C GLU A 367 14.48 -9.94 -17.68
N ASN A 368 15.02 -11.13 -17.90
CA ASN A 368 15.48 -12.05 -16.87
C ASN A 368 17.00 -12.27 -17.03
N GLU A 369 17.43 -13.42 -17.54
CA GLU A 369 18.84 -13.81 -17.65
C GLU A 369 19.70 -12.78 -18.40
N ALA A 370 19.17 -12.15 -19.45
CA ALA A 370 19.88 -11.10 -20.19
C ALA A 370 20.14 -9.84 -19.35
N VAL A 371 19.22 -9.49 -18.44
CA VAL A 371 19.42 -8.39 -17.49
C VAL A 371 20.53 -8.75 -16.49
N ILE A 372 20.55 -10.00 -16.04
CA ILE A 372 21.54 -10.50 -15.07
C ILE A 372 22.94 -10.53 -15.67
N SER A 373 23.11 -11.11 -16.87
CA SER A 373 24.41 -11.17 -17.55
C SER A 373 24.98 -9.76 -17.77
N SER A 374 24.19 -8.88 -18.39
CA SER A 374 24.61 -7.51 -18.69
C SER A 374 24.87 -6.65 -17.46
N ALA A 375 24.13 -6.84 -16.35
CA ALA A 375 24.42 -6.15 -15.09
C ALA A 375 25.72 -6.65 -14.44
N ILE A 376 25.99 -7.96 -14.46
CA ILE A 376 27.24 -8.56 -13.96
C ILE A 376 28.43 -8.07 -14.78
N GLU A 377 28.37 -8.14 -16.11
CA GLU A 377 29.43 -7.64 -17.01
C GLU A 377 29.75 -6.15 -16.80
N ARG A 378 28.70 -5.30 -16.71
CA ARG A 378 28.85 -3.86 -16.41
C ARG A 378 29.49 -3.63 -15.05
N CYS A 379 29.25 -4.50 -14.08
CA CYS A 379 29.82 -4.41 -12.73
C CYS A 379 31.23 -5.02 -12.58
N GLY A 380 31.80 -5.60 -13.64
CA GLY A 380 33.15 -6.18 -13.64
C GLY A 380 33.20 -7.72 -13.62
N GLY A 381 32.13 -8.37 -14.06
CA GLY A 381 32.06 -9.81 -14.25
C GLY A 381 31.88 -10.60 -12.95
N VAL A 382 31.94 -11.93 -13.06
CA VAL A 382 31.78 -12.87 -11.94
C VAL A 382 32.79 -12.68 -10.80
N SER A 383 33.92 -12.03 -11.07
CA SER A 383 34.93 -11.64 -10.06
C SER A 383 34.44 -10.56 -9.07
N LYS A 384 33.37 -9.84 -9.43
CA LYS A 384 32.81 -8.71 -8.66
C LYS A 384 31.41 -9.00 -8.13
N VAL A 385 30.61 -9.72 -8.89
CA VAL A 385 29.22 -10.06 -8.54
C VAL A 385 29.00 -11.55 -8.79
N ARG A 386 28.57 -12.27 -7.76
CA ARG A 386 28.31 -13.72 -7.81
C ARG A 386 26.81 -13.99 -7.74
N ILE A 387 26.31 -14.92 -8.56
CA ILE A 387 24.98 -15.50 -8.35
C ILE A 387 25.06 -16.47 -7.17
N VAL A 388 24.21 -16.24 -6.16
CA VAL A 388 24.11 -17.08 -4.96
C VAL A 388 23.19 -18.25 -5.30
N ASP A 389 23.73 -19.48 -5.26
CA ASP A 389 22.88 -20.67 -5.32
C ASP A 389 21.94 -20.69 -4.10
N CYS A 390 20.66 -20.88 -4.40
CA CYS A 390 19.56 -20.95 -3.44
C CYS A 390 18.72 -22.23 -3.66
N SER A 391 19.27 -23.23 -4.34
CA SER A 391 18.67 -24.54 -4.59
C SER A 391 18.33 -25.30 -3.30
N ASP A 392 18.97 -24.96 -2.18
CA ASP A 392 18.69 -25.47 -0.82
C ASP A 392 17.61 -24.67 -0.06
N LYS A 393 17.27 -23.45 -0.51
CA LYS A 393 16.28 -22.58 0.17
C LYS A 393 14.87 -22.90 -0.28
N LEU A 394 13.89 -22.73 0.62
CA LEU A 394 12.47 -22.98 0.37
C LEU A 394 12.22 -24.43 -0.11
N PRO A 395 12.50 -25.45 0.73
CA PRO A 395 12.22 -26.84 0.38
C PRO A 395 10.73 -27.01 0.03
N ASN A 396 10.43 -27.91 -0.90
CA ASN A 396 9.10 -28.14 -1.52
C ASN A 396 8.65 -27.12 -2.57
N LEU A 397 9.31 -25.96 -2.74
CA LEU A 397 9.00 -25.03 -3.85
C LEU A 397 9.33 -25.69 -5.20
N LYS A 398 8.35 -25.76 -6.11
CA LYS A 398 8.60 -26.15 -7.50
C LYS A 398 9.22 -24.98 -8.26
N ARG A 399 10.32 -25.25 -8.94
CA ARG A 399 11.13 -24.28 -9.69
C ARG A 399 12.01 -25.00 -10.70
N ASN A 400 12.39 -24.27 -11.74
CA ASN A 400 13.37 -24.67 -12.75
C ASN A 400 14.61 -23.77 -12.68
N PRO A 401 15.78 -24.25 -13.15
CA PRO A 401 16.96 -23.40 -13.33
C PRO A 401 16.72 -22.32 -14.40
N GLY A 402 17.56 -21.28 -14.39
CA GLY A 402 17.60 -20.29 -15.46
C GLY A 402 18.05 -20.87 -16.80
N LEU A 403 17.69 -20.19 -17.88
CA LEU A 403 18.08 -20.54 -19.24
C LEU A 403 19.56 -20.20 -19.47
N LYS A 404 20.25 -21.07 -20.23
CA LYS A 404 21.64 -20.85 -20.65
C LYS A 404 21.77 -20.22 -22.03
N ASP A 405 20.74 -20.41 -22.84
CA ASP A 405 20.62 -19.92 -24.21
C ASP A 405 19.15 -19.58 -24.49
N TRP A 406 18.90 -18.63 -25.40
CA TRP A 406 17.55 -18.20 -25.78
C TRP A 406 17.56 -17.33 -27.04
N SER A 407 16.54 -17.50 -27.88
CA SER A 407 16.27 -16.63 -29.02
C SER A 407 15.40 -15.41 -28.63
N ILE A 408 15.39 -14.39 -29.49
CA ILE A 408 14.63 -13.15 -29.27
C ILE A 408 13.60 -12.96 -30.38
N MET A 409 12.39 -12.57 -30.01
CA MET A 409 11.34 -12.18 -30.96
C MET A 409 11.23 -10.66 -31.09
N ASN A 410 11.25 -10.14 -32.32
CA ASN A 410 11.05 -8.72 -32.61
C ASN A 410 9.56 -8.34 -32.66
N ARG A 411 9.26 -7.06 -32.90
CA ARG A 411 7.89 -6.52 -32.94
C ARG A 411 7.00 -7.16 -34.01
N GLN A 412 7.59 -7.62 -35.11
CA GLN A 412 6.93 -8.23 -36.26
C GLN A 412 6.76 -9.75 -36.10
N GLY A 413 7.27 -10.33 -35.00
CA GLY A 413 7.25 -11.76 -34.76
C GLY A 413 8.34 -12.53 -35.50
N THR A 414 9.35 -11.86 -36.07
CA THR A 414 10.60 -12.50 -36.53
C THR A 414 11.41 -12.93 -35.30
N ILE A 415 12.10 -14.05 -35.39
CA ILE A 415 12.94 -14.60 -34.32
C ILE A 415 14.39 -14.52 -34.77
N TYR A 416 15.28 -14.18 -33.83
CA TYR A 416 16.73 -14.15 -34.01
C TYR A 416 17.40 -15.00 -32.94
N GLU A 417 18.36 -15.83 -33.36
CA GLU A 417 19.17 -16.65 -32.46
C GLU A 417 20.44 -15.91 -32.00
N SER A 418 20.84 -14.83 -32.70
CA SER A 418 22.08 -14.12 -32.39
C SER A 418 22.05 -12.63 -32.75
N TRP A 419 22.90 -11.82 -32.09
CA TRP A 419 23.06 -10.41 -32.43
C TRP A 419 23.52 -10.17 -33.89
N PRO A 420 24.52 -10.89 -34.43
CA PRO A 420 24.93 -10.72 -35.83
C PRO A 420 23.83 -11.01 -36.85
N GLU A 421 22.85 -11.86 -36.50
CA GLU A 421 21.66 -12.09 -37.32
C GLU A 421 20.69 -10.91 -37.21
N ALA A 422 20.32 -10.50 -35.99
CA ALA A 422 19.41 -9.39 -35.77
C ALA A 422 19.91 -8.09 -36.45
N GLN A 423 21.21 -7.81 -36.38
CA GLN A 423 21.83 -6.63 -37.00
C GLN A 423 21.71 -6.57 -38.54
N GLN A 424 21.40 -7.69 -39.22
CA GLN A 424 21.18 -7.71 -40.67
C GLN A 424 19.75 -7.34 -41.07
N TYR A 425 18.79 -7.46 -40.15
CA TYR A 425 17.35 -7.34 -40.43
C TYR A 425 16.67 -6.20 -39.67
N GLU A 426 17.19 -5.85 -38.49
CA GLU A 426 16.72 -4.73 -37.68
C GLU A 426 17.33 -3.40 -38.16
N ASP A 427 16.55 -2.33 -38.07
CA ASP A 427 16.97 -0.98 -38.43
C ASP A 427 17.61 -0.23 -37.24
N GLU A 428 18.22 0.92 -37.50
CA GLU A 428 18.84 1.76 -36.46
C GLU A 428 17.83 2.26 -35.39
N SER A 429 16.52 2.20 -35.65
CA SER A 429 15.48 2.54 -34.67
C SER A 429 15.04 1.37 -33.77
N SER A 430 15.61 0.17 -33.98
CA SER A 430 15.30 -1.00 -33.17
C SER A 430 15.66 -0.83 -31.70
N ARG A 431 14.92 -1.53 -30.84
CA ARG A 431 15.24 -1.66 -29.41
C ARG A 431 16.03 -2.91 -29.07
N ILE A 432 16.26 -3.80 -30.05
CA ILE A 432 17.09 -4.99 -29.87
C ILE A 432 18.55 -4.53 -29.77
N VAL A 433 19.26 -5.00 -28.74
CA VAL A 433 20.66 -4.63 -28.47
C VAL A 433 21.49 -5.87 -28.12
N PRO A 434 22.82 -5.87 -28.33
CA PRO A 434 23.66 -7.06 -28.19
C PRO A 434 23.50 -7.81 -26.86
N GLY A 435 23.40 -7.09 -25.75
CA GLY A 435 23.29 -7.68 -24.40
C GLY A 435 21.94 -8.35 -24.08
N MET A 436 20.97 -8.33 -25.00
CA MET A 436 19.72 -9.10 -24.85
C MET A 436 19.89 -10.59 -25.18
N PHE A 437 20.94 -10.97 -25.91
CA PHE A 437 21.24 -12.34 -26.32
C PHE A 437 22.05 -13.09 -25.25
N ALA A 438 22.12 -14.42 -25.36
CA ALA A 438 22.94 -15.24 -24.48
C ALA A 438 24.44 -14.86 -24.58
N PRO A 439 25.18 -14.83 -23.45
CA PRO A 439 26.57 -14.40 -23.44
C PRO A 439 27.51 -15.42 -24.10
N GLU A 440 28.42 -14.96 -24.96
CA GLU A 440 29.38 -15.79 -25.71
C GLU A 440 30.50 -16.41 -24.83
N SER A 441 30.14 -17.30 -23.90
CA SER A 441 30.99 -18.28 -23.20
C SER A 441 32.18 -17.82 -22.32
N GLU A 442 32.79 -16.65 -22.55
CA GLU A 442 34.09 -16.28 -21.92
C GLU A 442 34.03 -16.01 -20.41
N GLU A 443 32.94 -15.42 -19.88
CA GLU A 443 32.82 -15.10 -18.44
C GLU A 443 32.03 -16.16 -17.63
N ASN A 444 31.59 -17.27 -18.27
CA ASN A 444 30.86 -18.42 -17.71
C ASN A 444 29.97 -18.09 -16.50
N ILE A 445 28.96 -17.23 -16.73
CA ILE A 445 28.00 -16.82 -15.71
C ILE A 445 27.07 -18.00 -15.40
N PRO A 446 26.96 -18.47 -14.14
CA PRO A 446 26.17 -19.65 -13.78
C PRO A 446 24.67 -19.33 -13.72
N LEU A 447 24.06 -19.09 -14.88
CA LEU A 447 22.65 -18.73 -15.03
C LEU A 447 21.70 -19.85 -14.56
N GLU A 448 22.16 -21.09 -14.48
CA GLU A 448 21.42 -22.20 -13.87
C GLU A 448 21.01 -21.96 -12.40
N HIS A 449 21.70 -21.07 -11.68
CA HIS A 449 21.35 -20.69 -10.31
C HIS A 449 20.24 -19.63 -10.22
N CYS A 450 19.82 -19.06 -11.36
CA CYS A 450 18.56 -18.30 -11.43
C CYS A 450 17.37 -19.25 -11.25
N MET A 451 16.25 -18.75 -10.73
CA MET A 451 15.05 -19.54 -10.46
C MET A 451 13.87 -19.07 -11.29
N ARG A 452 13.31 -19.99 -12.07
CA ARG A 452 12.05 -19.83 -12.82
C ARG A 452 10.94 -20.58 -12.11
N VAL A 453 9.82 -19.91 -11.87
CA VAL A 453 8.59 -20.53 -11.34
C VAL A 453 7.54 -20.51 -12.43
N TYR A 454 7.16 -21.70 -12.92
CA TYR A 454 6.15 -21.83 -13.96
C TYR A 454 4.75 -22.08 -13.37
N PRO A 455 3.70 -21.41 -13.88
CA PRO A 455 2.32 -21.50 -13.36
C PRO A 455 1.77 -22.90 -13.14
N HIS A 456 1.98 -23.81 -14.10
CA HIS A 456 1.39 -25.16 -14.13
C HIS A 456 2.02 -26.15 -13.15
N GLN A 457 3.19 -25.84 -12.60
CA GLN A 457 3.92 -26.78 -11.74
C GLN A 457 3.39 -26.85 -10.31
N GLN A 458 2.76 -25.77 -9.82
CA GLN A 458 2.14 -25.71 -8.49
C GLN A 458 0.91 -24.76 -8.42
N ASP A 459 0.28 -24.49 -9.56
CA ASP A 459 -0.92 -23.64 -9.70
C ASP A 459 -0.76 -22.17 -9.27
N THR A 460 0.38 -21.55 -9.60
CA THR A 460 0.72 -20.16 -9.24
C THR A 460 0.70 -19.20 -10.44
N GLY A 461 1.13 -17.95 -10.22
CA GLY A 461 1.60 -17.05 -11.28
C GLY A 461 2.98 -17.46 -11.79
N GLY A 462 3.41 -16.83 -12.91
CA GLY A 462 4.75 -17.00 -13.48
C GLY A 462 5.71 -15.96 -12.91
N PHE A 463 6.93 -16.38 -12.57
CA PHE A 463 7.86 -15.52 -11.84
C PHE A 463 9.33 -15.91 -12.06
N PHE A 464 10.24 -14.92 -12.03
CA PHE A 464 11.68 -15.10 -12.10
C PHE A 464 12.36 -14.46 -10.88
N ILE A 465 13.35 -15.15 -10.30
CA ILE A 465 14.12 -14.67 -9.14
C ILE A 465 15.59 -15.04 -9.28
N VAL A 466 16.49 -14.13 -8.89
CA VAL A 466 17.90 -14.45 -8.66
C VAL A 466 18.43 -13.68 -7.45
N ALA A 467 19.29 -14.34 -6.67
CA ALA A 467 20.05 -13.72 -5.59
C ALA A 467 21.49 -13.44 -6.06
N LEU A 468 21.97 -12.21 -5.86
CA LEU A 468 23.30 -11.74 -6.25
C LEU A 468 24.06 -11.21 -5.03
N GLU A 469 25.36 -11.46 -4.94
CA GLU A 469 26.24 -10.99 -3.88
C GLU A 469 27.40 -10.17 -4.45
N LYS A 470 27.70 -9.02 -3.82
CA LYS A 470 28.82 -8.15 -4.21
C LYS A 470 30.10 -8.56 -3.50
N LEU A 471 31.05 -9.13 -4.23
CA LEU A 471 32.30 -9.67 -3.68
C LEU A 471 33.37 -8.61 -3.39
N SER A 472 33.37 -7.49 -4.12
CA SER A 472 34.27 -6.35 -3.85
C SER A 472 33.74 -5.06 -4.48
N GLU A 473 34.43 -3.94 -4.30
CA GLU A 473 33.95 -2.66 -4.84
C GLU A 473 33.89 -2.64 -6.38
N ILE A 474 32.83 -2.01 -6.86
CA ILE A 474 32.39 -1.97 -8.26
C ILE A 474 32.57 -0.56 -8.81
N LYS A 475 33.12 -0.46 -10.02
CA LYS A 475 33.01 0.72 -10.88
C LYS A 475 32.24 0.29 -12.12
N ALA A 476 30.97 0.67 -12.20
CA ALA A 476 30.13 0.28 -13.33
C ALA A 476 30.66 0.89 -14.63
N LYS A 477 30.80 0.07 -15.68
CA LYS A 477 31.12 0.55 -17.02
C LYS A 477 29.99 1.44 -17.55
N PRO A 478 30.29 2.49 -18.34
CA PRO A 478 29.30 3.17 -19.16
C PRO A 478 28.55 2.17 -20.05
N GLU A 479 27.30 2.49 -20.41
CA GLU A 479 26.42 1.56 -21.15
C GLU A 479 27.05 1.16 -22.49
N ASN A 480 27.67 2.14 -23.15
CA ASN A 480 28.33 2.05 -24.44
C ASN A 480 29.70 1.32 -24.37
N GLN A 481 30.06 0.77 -23.20
CA GLN A 481 31.31 0.04 -22.93
C GLN A 481 31.06 -1.36 -22.32
N SER A 482 29.83 -1.89 -22.38
CA SER A 482 29.63 -3.33 -22.12
C SER A 482 30.31 -4.16 -23.21
N LYS A 483 30.70 -5.41 -22.89
CA LYS A 483 31.56 -6.21 -23.77
C LYS A 483 30.82 -6.94 -24.89
N SER A 484 29.49 -7.05 -24.82
CA SER A 484 28.64 -7.50 -25.93
C SER A 484 28.97 -6.70 -27.20
N GLY A 485 29.38 -7.39 -28.27
CA GLY A 485 30.40 -6.90 -29.22
C GLY A 485 30.10 -5.65 -30.06
N ASN A 486 31.12 -4.77 -30.11
CA ASN A 486 31.45 -3.77 -31.15
C ASN A 486 30.61 -2.47 -31.33
N ARG A 487 31.13 -1.42 -30.66
CA ARG A 487 31.48 -0.07 -31.15
C ARG A 487 30.39 0.99 -31.45
N ASN A 488 30.60 2.14 -30.81
CA ASN A 488 30.10 3.48 -31.13
C ASN A 488 28.59 3.72 -31.04
N TRP A 489 28.03 3.50 -29.85
CA TRP A 489 26.95 4.38 -29.38
C TRP A 489 27.55 5.68 -28.82
N THR A 490 27.14 6.83 -29.33
CA THR A 490 27.37 8.14 -28.68
C THR A 490 26.06 8.65 -28.12
N PHE A 491 26.06 9.00 -26.84
CA PHE A 491 24.87 9.46 -26.13
C PHE A 491 24.69 10.97 -26.40
N GLU A 492 23.98 11.34 -27.46
CA GLU A 492 23.38 12.66 -27.53
C GLU A 492 22.20 12.71 -26.55
N LYS A 493 22.15 13.76 -25.73
CA LYS A 493 21.05 13.98 -24.80
C LYS A 493 19.82 14.44 -25.60
N PRO A 494 18.67 13.76 -25.53
CA PRO A 494 17.43 14.36 -25.99
C PRO A 494 16.93 15.32 -24.91
N ASP A 495 16.80 16.61 -25.24
CA ASP A 495 16.17 17.61 -24.35
C ASP A 495 14.64 17.41 -24.19
N ALA A 496 14.09 16.35 -24.80
CA ALA A 496 12.68 15.97 -24.85
C ALA A 496 12.06 15.46 -23.52
N PHE A 497 12.69 15.68 -22.36
CA PHE A 497 12.07 15.46 -21.05
C PHE A 497 11.46 16.75 -20.46
N GLY A 498 11.85 17.93 -20.98
CA GLY A 498 11.35 19.22 -20.50
C GLY A 498 10.05 19.69 -21.17
N GLU A 499 9.85 19.36 -22.45
CA GLU A 499 8.75 19.92 -23.25
C GLU A 499 7.42 19.17 -23.03
N LEU A 500 7.46 17.85 -22.79
CA LEU A 500 6.27 17.03 -22.54
C LEU A 500 5.49 17.40 -21.25
N LEU A 501 6.09 18.18 -20.36
CA LEU A 501 5.46 18.68 -19.12
C LEU A 501 4.70 20.01 -19.32
N ASN A 502 5.00 20.78 -20.37
CA ASN A 502 4.41 22.11 -20.55
C ASN A 502 3.11 22.12 -21.38
N GLU A 503 2.89 21.12 -22.24
CA GLU A 503 1.69 21.04 -23.09
C GLU A 503 0.43 20.53 -22.37
N VAL A 504 0.54 20.05 -21.12
CA VAL A 504 -0.60 19.59 -20.31
C VAL A 504 -1.31 20.76 -19.58
N SER A 505 -0.78 21.99 -19.67
CA SER A 505 -1.18 23.11 -18.80
C SER A 505 -2.06 24.22 -19.42
N GLN A 506 -2.65 24.04 -20.62
CA GLN A 506 -3.53 25.05 -21.22
C GLN A 506 -4.84 24.49 -21.79
N GLU A 507 -5.96 24.93 -21.23
CA GLU A 507 -7.31 24.64 -21.71
C GLU A 507 -7.65 25.40 -23.01
N PRO A 508 -8.47 24.81 -23.91
CA PRO A 508 -8.79 25.41 -25.21
C PRO A 508 -9.91 26.47 -25.13
N LYS A 509 -9.88 27.44 -26.07
CA LYS A 509 -11.00 28.37 -26.34
C LYS A 509 -11.89 27.87 -27.48
N GLU A 510 -13.12 28.35 -27.48
CA GLU A 510 -14.26 27.86 -28.29
C GLU A 510 -14.13 27.98 -29.82
N PRO A 511 -14.89 27.16 -30.60
CA PRO A 511 -14.83 27.11 -32.06
C PRO A 511 -15.90 27.97 -32.76
N VAL A 512 -15.73 28.18 -34.08
CA VAL A 512 -16.78 28.69 -34.99
C VAL A 512 -17.01 27.70 -36.14
N MET A 513 -18.27 27.60 -36.57
CA MET A 513 -18.91 26.65 -37.49
C MET A 513 -18.42 26.80 -38.97
N VAL A 514 -18.76 25.97 -39.99
CA VAL A 514 -20.06 25.34 -40.38
C VAL A 514 -19.83 24.06 -41.29
N PRO A 515 -20.80 23.38 -41.98
CA PRO A 515 -20.96 21.90 -41.97
C PRO A 515 -20.74 21.25 -43.38
N GLU A 516 -21.20 20.05 -43.79
CA GLU A 516 -22.11 19.00 -43.27
C GLU A 516 -21.72 17.64 -43.95
N SER A 517 -21.50 16.53 -43.24
CA SER A 517 -22.43 15.40 -42.95
C SER A 517 -22.17 14.06 -43.70
N ALA A 518 -22.06 12.97 -42.92
CA ALA A 518 -22.26 11.53 -43.26
C ALA A 518 -21.29 10.87 -44.29
N ASN A 519 -20.80 9.63 -44.11
CA ASN A 519 -20.87 8.69 -42.98
C ASN A 519 -19.80 7.57 -43.11
N ALA A 520 -19.54 6.86 -42.00
CA ALA A 520 -18.73 5.63 -41.83
C ALA A 520 -17.22 5.79 -41.55
N ASP A 521 -16.78 5.12 -40.47
CA ASP A 521 -15.53 4.34 -40.31
C ASP A 521 -15.62 3.67 -38.91
N ALA A 522 -15.31 2.39 -38.68
CA ALA A 522 -14.25 1.50 -39.19
C ALA A 522 -12.87 1.77 -38.56
N SER A 523 -12.13 0.68 -38.38
CA SER A 523 -11.01 0.57 -37.43
C SER A 523 -9.64 0.91 -38.01
N ALA A 524 -8.69 1.02 -37.08
CA ALA A 524 -7.25 0.83 -37.25
C ALA A 524 -6.41 2.05 -37.64
N ALA A 525 -5.24 2.13 -37.01
CA ALA A 525 -4.24 3.15 -37.23
C ALA A 525 -3.27 2.71 -38.33
N GLN A 526 -2.84 3.66 -39.19
CA GLN A 526 -1.43 4.07 -39.34
C GLN A 526 -1.15 4.82 -40.67
N ARG A 527 -0.13 5.69 -40.61
CA ARG A 527 0.84 6.03 -41.68
C ARG A 527 0.43 6.89 -42.89
N SER A 528 0.93 8.14 -42.85
CA SER A 528 1.89 8.73 -43.81
C SER A 528 1.73 8.50 -45.33
N ASN A 529 1.69 9.58 -46.11
CA ASN A 529 2.87 10.07 -46.84
C ASN A 529 2.67 11.47 -47.48
N ALA A 530 3.79 12.09 -47.88
CA ALA A 530 3.88 13.41 -48.53
C ALA A 530 3.41 13.39 -50.00
N PRO A 531 3.37 14.56 -50.70
CA PRO A 531 4.57 14.98 -51.45
C PRO A 531 4.84 16.52 -51.47
N GLU A 532 6.12 16.92 -51.56
CA GLU A 532 6.77 17.69 -52.65
C GLU A 532 6.54 19.23 -52.65
N GLU A 533 7.57 20.04 -52.40
CA GLU A 533 8.47 20.70 -53.39
C GLU A 533 8.09 22.20 -53.56
N THR A 534 8.97 23.18 -53.81
CA THR A 534 10.38 23.23 -54.26
C THR A 534 11.11 24.45 -53.65
N ASN A 535 12.45 24.47 -53.70
CA ASN A 535 13.36 25.65 -53.77
C ASN A 535 13.20 26.83 -52.77
N GLY A 536 14.25 27.37 -52.13
CA GLY A 536 15.68 27.14 -52.22
C GLY A 536 16.48 28.44 -52.04
N GLY A 537 17.65 28.40 -51.39
CA GLY A 537 18.67 29.45 -51.51
C GLY A 537 18.78 30.53 -50.41
N ALA A 538 19.80 30.37 -49.56
CA ALA A 538 20.94 31.30 -49.43
C ALA A 538 20.83 32.71 -48.76
N LEU A 539 21.88 33.02 -47.98
CA LEU A 539 22.55 34.34 -47.75
C LEU A 539 22.04 35.38 -46.71
N LYS A 540 22.87 35.54 -45.66
CA LYS A 540 23.62 36.77 -45.23
C LYS A 540 22.94 38.16 -45.09
N ARG A 541 23.33 38.83 -43.97
CA ARG A 541 23.24 40.28 -43.59
C ARG A 541 21.84 40.72 -43.09
N LYS A 542 21.63 41.53 -42.03
CA LYS A 542 22.31 42.66 -41.33
C LYS A 542 21.83 44.05 -41.79
N ALA A 543 21.11 44.75 -40.89
CA ALA A 543 20.77 46.20 -40.85
C ALA A 543 19.74 46.73 -41.88
N VAL A 544 19.02 47.87 -41.75
CA VAL A 544 18.58 48.84 -40.68
C VAL A 544 17.52 49.79 -41.34
N GLU A 545 16.82 50.66 -40.57
CA GLU A 545 15.91 51.77 -41.00
C GLU A 545 14.54 51.34 -41.61
N ASP A 546 13.35 51.81 -41.18
CA ASP A 546 12.75 53.13 -40.84
C ASP A 546 12.10 53.87 -42.03
N GLU A 547 10.76 54.10 -41.96
CA GLU A 547 10.12 55.43 -42.15
C GLU A 547 8.57 55.42 -41.94
N GLU A 548 8.02 56.60 -41.62
CA GLU A 548 6.58 56.93 -41.43
C GLU A 548 5.86 57.17 -42.80
N ALA A 549 4.60 57.60 -42.99
CA ALA A 549 3.48 58.20 -42.21
C ALA A 549 2.13 57.86 -42.93
N ALA A 550 0.90 58.35 -42.67
CA ALA A 550 0.37 59.57 -42.02
C ALA A 550 -1.14 59.46 -41.63
N ALA A 551 -1.67 60.45 -40.89
CA ALA A 551 -3.11 60.64 -40.51
C ALA A 551 -3.84 61.66 -41.45
N PRO A 552 -5.16 62.03 -41.31
CA PRO A 552 -5.65 62.96 -40.23
C PRO A 552 -7.18 63.08 -39.84
N LYS A 553 -7.45 63.46 -38.57
CA LYS A 553 -8.39 64.49 -37.98
C LYS A 553 -9.95 64.47 -38.09
N LYS A 554 -10.64 64.72 -36.94
CA LYS A 554 -11.55 65.89 -36.66
C LYS A 554 -12.09 66.04 -35.19
N THR A 555 -12.18 67.32 -34.74
CA THR A 555 -12.76 68.11 -33.59
C THR A 555 -14.05 67.61 -32.87
N LYS A 556 -14.59 68.07 -31.69
CA LYS A 556 -14.21 68.62 -30.32
C LYS A 556 -15.33 69.56 -29.79
N LEU A 557 -15.83 69.48 -28.53
CA LEU A 557 -16.48 70.58 -27.73
C LEU A 557 -16.94 70.21 -26.29
N GLU A 558 -17.18 71.22 -25.42
CA GLU A 558 -17.52 71.20 -23.96
C GLU A 558 -18.60 72.26 -23.62
N VAL A 559 -19.34 72.17 -22.47
CA VAL A 559 -19.95 73.29 -21.69
C VAL A 559 -20.11 72.91 -20.18
N THR A 560 -20.22 73.91 -19.28
CA THR A 560 -20.06 73.95 -17.79
C THR A 560 -21.26 74.53 -17.00
N GLU A 561 -21.31 74.44 -15.64
CA GLU A 561 -21.80 75.52 -14.70
C GLU A 561 -21.57 75.23 -13.16
N ASN A 562 -21.98 76.15 -12.24
CA ASN A 562 -21.51 76.31 -10.82
C ASN A 562 -22.66 76.29 -9.76
N GLY A 563 -22.53 76.48 -8.41
CA GLY A 563 -21.44 76.81 -7.45
C GLY A 563 -21.95 77.05 -5.98
N ASP A 564 -21.08 77.57 -5.07
CA ASP A 564 -21.34 78.13 -3.68
C ASP A 564 -21.90 77.24 -2.52
N GLN A 565 -21.66 77.48 -1.20
CA GLN A 565 -20.55 78.07 -0.38
C GLN A 565 -20.78 77.84 1.16
N ILE A 566 -19.89 78.35 2.06
CA ILE A 566 -19.97 78.45 3.57
C ILE A 566 -19.56 77.18 4.39
N ALA A 567 -18.88 77.19 5.57
CA ALA A 567 -17.94 78.15 6.23
C ALA A 567 -17.22 77.63 7.54
N ILE A 568 -15.87 77.78 7.61
CA ILE A 568 -15.03 78.38 8.70
C ILE A 568 -14.79 77.73 10.10
N THR A 569 -13.51 77.40 10.40
CA THR A 569 -12.64 77.73 11.59
C THR A 569 -11.47 76.69 11.69
N GLY A 570 -10.19 76.97 12.02
CA GLY A 570 -9.40 78.22 12.13
C GLY A 570 -8.01 78.00 12.83
N GLU A 571 -6.90 78.24 12.10
CA GLU A 571 -5.49 78.56 12.56
C GLU A 571 -4.74 77.55 13.50
N VAL A 572 -3.41 77.54 13.74
CA VAL A 572 -2.30 78.56 13.74
C VAL A 572 -0.94 77.95 13.26
N LYS A 573 0.07 78.79 12.98
CA LYS A 573 1.42 78.46 12.44
C LYS A 573 2.59 78.48 13.46
N ASP A 574 3.78 78.08 12.97
CA ASP A 574 5.16 78.53 13.31
C ASP A 574 5.74 78.20 14.72
N ALA A 575 7.07 78.11 14.97
CA ALA A 575 8.26 77.76 14.16
C ALA A 575 9.52 77.66 15.08
N ALA A 576 10.47 76.75 14.82
CA ALA A 576 11.89 76.70 15.27
C ALA A 576 12.47 75.29 14.94
N GLU A 577 13.71 75.05 14.49
CA GLU A 577 14.87 75.90 14.17
C GLU A 577 15.68 75.27 13.02
N ASN A 578 16.42 76.06 12.23
CA ASN A 578 17.21 75.59 11.06
C ASN A 578 18.72 75.53 11.35
N ALA A 579 19.41 74.49 10.87
CA ALA A 579 20.87 74.43 10.67
C ALA A 579 21.21 73.47 9.51
N PRO A 580 22.35 73.62 8.81
CA PRO A 580 22.30 73.84 7.35
C PRO A 580 22.66 72.63 6.47
N PHE A 581 22.18 72.72 5.21
CA PHE A 581 22.54 71.84 4.10
C PHE A 581 23.90 72.22 3.47
N GLU A 582 24.71 71.21 3.13
CA GLU A 582 25.28 71.02 1.78
C GLU A 582 26.06 69.69 1.69
N LYS A 583 25.72 68.83 0.71
CA LYS A 583 26.56 67.71 0.23
C LYS A 583 26.20 67.38 -1.22
N ALA A 584 27.19 66.94 -2.00
CA ALA A 584 27.08 66.69 -3.43
C ALA A 584 27.89 65.46 -3.87
N VAL A 585 27.63 65.02 -5.11
CA VAL A 585 28.41 64.07 -5.96
C VAL A 585 28.46 62.58 -5.47
N PRO A 586 28.84 61.59 -6.32
CA PRO A 586 27.85 60.58 -6.76
C PRO A 586 28.31 59.10 -6.62
N GLU A 587 27.38 58.15 -6.78
CA GLU A 587 27.72 56.75 -7.07
C GLU A 587 26.90 56.18 -8.23
N GLU A 588 27.53 55.28 -8.98
CA GLU A 588 27.08 54.84 -10.31
C GLU A 588 25.96 53.78 -10.25
N ALA A 589 25.07 53.83 -11.24
CA ALA A 589 23.88 52.99 -11.29
C ALA A 589 24.19 51.53 -11.71
N ILE A 590 24.35 50.64 -10.73
CA ILE A 590 24.23 49.20 -10.96
C ILE A 590 22.75 48.82 -10.90
N GLN A 591 22.26 48.17 -11.95
CA GLN A 591 20.86 47.75 -12.06
C GLN A 591 20.47 46.85 -10.89
N GLN A 592 19.35 47.17 -10.23
CA GLN A 592 18.73 46.25 -9.27
C GLN A 592 18.43 44.92 -9.99
N PRO A 593 18.97 43.77 -9.55
CA PRO A 593 18.41 42.50 -9.97
C PRO A 593 16.98 42.48 -9.44
N GLN A 594 16.00 42.51 -10.33
CA GLN A 594 14.61 42.24 -9.96
C GLN A 594 14.63 40.93 -9.16
N ALA A 595 14.11 40.97 -7.93
CA ALA A 595 14.03 39.79 -7.10
C ALA A 595 13.48 38.65 -7.97
N PRO A 596 14.14 37.47 -8.02
CA PRO A 596 13.73 36.42 -8.92
C PRO A 596 12.26 36.17 -8.63
N ARG A 597 11.40 36.50 -9.61
CA ARG A 597 9.97 36.21 -9.52
C ARG A 597 9.92 34.75 -9.14
N LYS A 598 9.43 34.44 -7.94
CA LYS A 598 9.32 33.06 -7.49
C LYS A 598 8.62 32.35 -8.64
N ARG A 599 9.36 31.46 -9.33
CA ARG A 599 8.69 30.39 -10.05
C ARG A 599 7.76 29.81 -9.00
N ARG A 600 6.48 29.73 -9.35
CA ARG A 600 5.49 29.13 -8.48
C ARG A 600 5.96 27.69 -8.39
N ASP A 601 6.71 27.38 -7.35
CA ASP A 601 7.32 26.06 -7.21
C ASP A 601 6.16 25.10 -7.20
N ASP A 602 6.15 24.19 -8.18
CA ASP A 602 5.29 23.03 -8.19
C ASP A 602 5.89 22.00 -7.20
N SER A 603 6.19 22.50 -5.99
CA SER A 603 6.79 21.79 -4.87
C SER A 603 5.73 20.87 -4.30
N GLY A 604 5.55 19.74 -4.99
CA GLY A 604 4.63 18.70 -4.58
C GLY A 604 4.97 18.19 -3.18
N ASN A 605 4.20 18.68 -2.21
CA ASN A 605 3.81 18.00 -0.97
C ASN A 605 4.93 17.28 -0.18
N ASP A 606 6.14 17.85 -0.12
CA ASP A 606 7.25 17.28 0.66
C ASP A 606 6.93 17.40 2.16
N GLU A 607 6.75 16.28 2.85
CA GLU A 607 6.46 16.28 4.28
C GLU A 607 7.70 16.77 5.06
N ALA A 608 7.53 17.82 5.88
CA ALA A 608 8.63 18.34 6.70
C ALA A 608 8.77 17.53 8.00
N PHE A 609 9.90 16.82 8.16
CA PHE A 609 10.20 15.98 9.32
C PHE A 609 11.09 16.71 10.34
N LYS A 610 10.48 17.36 11.34
CA LYS A 610 11.20 18.16 12.35
C LYS A 610 11.30 17.42 13.69
N TYR A 611 12.52 17.16 14.14
CA TYR A 611 12.76 16.53 15.45
C TYR A 611 12.66 17.53 16.60
N LEU A 612 12.06 17.09 17.70
CA LEU A 612 11.91 17.84 18.95
C LEU A 612 13.13 17.61 19.85
N SER A 613 13.53 18.63 20.63
CA SER A 613 14.55 18.41 21.67
C SER A 613 13.95 17.58 22.83
N PRO A 614 14.74 16.71 23.48
CA PRO A 614 14.28 15.94 24.65
C PRO A 614 13.71 16.82 25.78
N GLU A 615 14.17 18.06 25.88
CA GLU A 615 13.80 19.06 26.89
C GLU A 615 12.55 19.89 26.49
N HIS A 616 11.92 19.59 25.34
CA HIS A 616 10.74 20.32 24.87
C HIS A 616 9.60 20.22 25.91
N PRO A 617 8.95 21.34 26.33
CA PRO A 617 8.02 21.34 27.46
C PRO A 617 6.87 20.31 27.36
N GLU A 618 6.29 20.15 26.17
CA GLU A 618 5.25 19.16 25.92
C GLU A 618 5.76 17.71 26.10
N LEU A 619 7.02 17.42 25.74
CA LEU A 619 7.63 16.10 25.94
C LEU A 619 7.96 15.83 27.41
N VAL A 620 8.47 16.83 28.13
CA VAL A 620 8.68 16.72 29.59
C VAL A 620 7.35 16.41 30.29
N SER A 621 6.26 17.09 29.92
CA SER A 621 4.92 16.80 30.46
C SER A 621 4.41 15.38 30.17
N ILE A 622 4.85 14.78 29.06
CA ILE A 622 4.58 13.38 28.73
C ILE A 622 5.40 12.46 29.64
N TYR A 623 6.70 12.72 29.80
CA TYR A 623 7.58 11.86 30.61
C TYR A 623 7.13 11.81 32.07
N ASP A 624 6.77 12.96 32.64
CA ASP A 624 6.29 13.07 34.02
C ASP A 624 4.92 12.40 34.18
N PHE A 625 3.99 12.61 33.22
CA PHE A 625 2.64 12.03 33.29
C PHE A 625 2.60 10.52 33.09
N TYR A 626 3.46 9.96 32.23
CA TYR A 626 3.55 8.51 32.00
C TYR A 626 4.55 7.80 32.93
N GLU A 627 5.16 8.53 33.88
CA GLU A 627 6.22 8.01 34.76
C GLU A 627 7.32 7.29 33.94
N LEU A 628 7.68 7.87 32.78
CA LEU A 628 8.41 7.17 31.74
C LEU A 628 9.86 6.92 32.16
N HIS A 629 10.26 5.65 32.21
CA HIS A 629 11.56 5.22 32.69
C HIS A 629 12.72 5.99 32.02
N PRO A 630 13.74 6.47 32.78
CA PRO A 630 14.81 7.30 32.23
C PRO A 630 15.61 6.68 31.08
N SER A 631 15.67 5.36 30.99
CA SER A 631 16.36 4.63 29.90
C SER A 631 15.62 4.63 28.57
N PHE A 632 14.36 5.08 28.50
CA PHE A 632 13.65 5.19 27.22
C PHE A 632 14.29 6.29 26.35
N PRO A 633 14.58 6.07 25.05
CA PRO A 633 15.22 7.09 24.20
C PRO A 633 14.31 8.31 23.97
N ARG A 634 14.78 9.49 24.39
CA ARG A 634 14.01 10.75 24.35
C ARG A 634 14.32 11.67 23.16
N ASP A 635 15.27 11.27 22.31
CA ASP A 635 15.86 12.07 21.22
C ASP A 635 15.35 11.68 19.82
N ARG A 636 14.22 10.96 19.74
CA ARG A 636 13.66 10.38 18.50
C ARG A 636 12.23 10.82 18.20
N PHE A 637 11.71 11.78 18.96
CA PHE A 637 10.41 12.38 18.72
C PHE A 637 10.47 13.41 17.59
N LEU A 638 9.53 13.34 16.66
CA LEU A 638 9.41 14.28 15.54
C LEU A 638 7.95 14.69 15.28
N VAL A 639 7.80 15.81 14.58
CA VAL A 639 6.52 16.30 14.07
C VAL A 639 6.58 16.45 12.55
N ARG A 640 5.43 16.28 11.90
CA ARG A 640 5.28 16.39 10.44
C ARG A 640 4.70 17.76 10.07
N ASN A 641 5.45 18.82 10.33
CA ASN A 641 5.13 20.18 9.86
C ASN A 641 6.39 21.06 9.77
N PRO A 642 6.41 22.09 8.90
CA PRO A 642 7.60 22.93 8.70
C PRO A 642 8.01 23.76 9.92
N ALA A 643 7.07 24.10 10.80
CA ALA A 643 7.32 24.95 11.96
C ALA A 643 8.09 24.22 13.08
N GLY A 644 7.94 22.88 13.17
CA GLY A 644 8.52 22.08 14.25
C GLY A 644 7.65 22.00 15.50
N ASP A 645 6.41 22.48 15.45
CA ASP A 645 5.52 22.55 16.61
C ASP A 645 4.69 21.27 16.81
N PRO A 646 4.53 20.74 18.04
CA PRO A 646 3.63 19.62 18.33
C PRO A 646 2.15 20.06 18.36
N VAL A 647 1.57 20.27 17.17
CA VAL A 647 0.19 20.78 17.02
C VAL A 647 -0.87 19.67 17.20
N LYS A 648 -0.75 18.55 16.48
CA LYS A 648 -1.79 17.50 16.40
C LYS A 648 -1.31 16.11 16.82
N GLY A 649 -0.09 15.73 16.43
CA GLY A 649 0.48 14.43 16.73
C GLY A 649 2.00 14.46 16.77
N ILE A 650 2.58 13.65 17.64
CA ILE A 650 4.02 13.44 17.80
C ILE A 650 4.33 12.02 17.31
N TYR A 651 5.30 11.92 16.41
CA TYR A 651 5.77 10.69 15.82
C TYR A 651 7.08 10.26 16.48
N TYR A 652 7.46 9.00 16.28
CA TYR A 652 8.70 8.41 16.79
C TYR A 652 9.36 7.55 15.72
N SER A 653 10.68 7.58 15.63
CA SER A 653 11.47 6.82 14.64
C SER A 653 12.62 6.05 15.29
N SER A 654 13.27 5.17 14.55
CA SER A 654 14.57 4.64 14.95
C SER A 654 15.65 5.73 14.83
N GLN A 655 16.79 5.50 15.48
CA GLN A 655 17.94 6.41 15.44
C GLN A 655 18.47 6.61 14.02
N LEU A 656 18.60 5.54 13.23
CA LEU A 656 19.11 5.64 11.87
C LEU A 656 18.17 6.46 10.96
N VAL A 657 16.86 6.31 11.11
CA VAL A 657 15.85 7.10 10.39
C VAL A 657 16.01 8.59 10.70
N ARG A 658 16.14 8.95 11.99
CA ARG A 658 16.39 10.34 12.41
C ARG A 658 17.66 10.90 11.79
N ASP A 659 18.76 10.18 11.94
CA ASP A 659 20.08 10.63 11.52
C ASP A 659 20.12 10.86 9.99
N ILE A 660 19.36 10.07 9.22
CA ILE A 660 19.13 10.26 7.78
C ILE A 660 18.28 11.50 7.49
N LEU A 661 17.11 11.65 8.11
CA LEU A 661 16.19 12.76 7.85
C LEU A 661 16.83 14.11 8.16
N ILE A 662 17.53 14.23 9.30
CA ILE A 662 18.24 15.45 9.68
C ILE A 662 19.40 15.75 8.72
N THR A 663 20.19 14.75 8.33
CA THR A 663 21.39 14.97 7.48
C THR A 663 21.03 15.38 6.05
N ASN A 664 19.90 14.89 5.53
CA ASN A 664 19.47 15.08 4.15
C ASN A 664 18.35 16.13 3.98
N GLU A 665 17.99 16.85 5.05
CA GLU A 665 17.05 17.97 4.97
C GLU A 665 17.51 19.02 3.94
N ASN A 666 16.58 19.52 3.13
CA ASN A 666 16.80 20.49 2.04
C ASN A 666 17.76 20.03 0.91
N ARG A 667 18.00 18.72 0.74
CA ARG A 667 18.90 18.19 -0.33
C ARG A 667 18.19 17.66 -1.58
N GLY A 668 16.90 17.90 -1.74
CA GLY A 668 16.10 17.39 -2.85
C GLY A 668 15.81 15.88 -2.78
N MET A 669 15.99 15.26 -1.60
CA MET A 669 15.47 13.91 -1.33
C MET A 669 14.00 14.01 -0.96
N LYS A 670 13.14 13.24 -1.64
CA LYS A 670 11.68 13.26 -1.45
C LYS A 670 11.27 12.18 -0.47
N PHE A 671 10.93 12.59 0.75
CA PHE A 671 10.49 11.69 1.82
C PHE A 671 8.96 11.72 1.91
N VAL A 672 8.33 10.60 1.57
CA VAL A 672 6.87 10.45 1.53
C VAL A 672 6.30 10.08 2.90
N HIS A 673 7.06 9.32 3.70
CA HIS A 673 6.64 8.90 5.03
C HIS A 673 7.85 8.45 5.86
N ALA A 674 7.88 8.83 7.14
CA ALA A 674 8.78 8.27 8.13
C ALA A 674 8.23 8.36 9.56
N GLY A 675 8.50 7.33 10.37
CA GLY A 675 8.14 7.29 11.80
C GLY A 675 6.67 7.02 12.10
N VAL A 676 6.46 6.40 13.26
CA VAL A 676 5.18 5.88 13.78
C VAL A 676 4.50 6.94 14.63
N LYS A 677 3.16 7.00 14.62
CA LYS A 677 2.42 7.95 15.44
C LYS A 677 2.41 7.50 16.91
N MET A 678 3.25 8.10 17.74
CA MET A 678 3.33 7.76 19.17
C MET A 678 2.18 8.40 19.97
N PHE A 679 2.02 9.71 19.84
CA PHE A 679 1.04 10.49 20.61
C PHE A 679 0.13 11.31 19.70
N MET A 680 -1.12 11.45 20.13
CA MET A 680 -2.07 12.42 19.57
C MET A 680 -2.50 13.41 20.63
N LYS A 681 -2.73 14.64 20.21
CA LYS A 681 -3.30 15.67 21.08
C LYS A 681 -4.78 15.36 21.32
N GLN A 682 -5.21 15.51 22.57
CA GLN A 682 -6.57 15.35 23.04
C GLN A 682 -6.94 16.64 23.78
N ASP A 683 -8.00 17.31 23.33
CA ASP A 683 -8.51 18.47 24.04
C ASP A 683 -9.17 18.01 25.36
N SER A 684 -8.49 18.32 26.46
CA SER A 684 -8.89 17.95 27.83
C SER A 684 -9.53 19.14 28.54
N GLN A 685 -10.70 18.94 29.16
CA GLN A 685 -11.48 20.01 29.83
C GLN A 685 -10.88 20.52 31.16
N GLY A 686 -9.59 20.29 31.43
CA GLY A 686 -8.91 20.71 32.66
C GLY A 686 -7.49 21.17 32.41
N GLN A 687 -7.00 22.15 33.20
CA GLN A 687 -5.68 22.75 33.04
C GLN A 687 -4.51 21.81 33.43
N ASN A 688 -4.76 20.80 34.28
CA ASN A 688 -3.74 19.91 34.85
C ASN A 688 -3.81 18.46 34.31
N ILE A 689 -4.41 18.24 33.13
CA ILE A 689 -4.48 16.90 32.50
C ILE A 689 -3.49 16.87 31.34
N CYS A 690 -2.69 15.80 31.24
CA CYS A 690 -1.80 15.64 30.09
C CYS A 690 -2.63 15.53 28.79
N ARG A 691 -2.30 16.39 27.82
CA ARG A 691 -3.02 16.52 26.55
C ARG A 691 -2.61 15.49 25.51
N TRP A 692 -1.64 14.64 25.81
CA TRP A 692 -1.06 13.69 24.87
C TRP A 692 -1.47 12.28 25.21
N ARG A 693 -2.29 11.66 24.37
CA ARG A 693 -2.70 10.25 24.50
C ARG A 693 -1.79 9.36 23.66
N ILE A 694 -1.38 8.21 24.19
CA ILE A 694 -0.72 7.16 23.41
C ILE A 694 -1.68 6.68 22.30
N GLN A 695 -1.15 6.36 21.13
CA GLN A 695 -1.91 5.68 20.05
C GLN A 695 -1.51 4.21 19.97
N THR A 696 -2.45 3.37 19.48
CA THR A 696 -2.22 1.93 19.26
C THR A 696 -0.95 1.66 18.46
N GLU A 697 -0.65 2.52 17.47
CA GLU A 697 0.56 2.44 16.65
C GLU A 697 1.86 2.53 17.50
N GLY A 698 1.90 3.42 18.49
CA GLY A 698 3.09 3.62 19.34
C GLY A 698 3.12 2.78 20.61
N LEU A 699 2.01 2.12 20.98
CA LEU A 699 1.89 1.40 22.24
C LEU A 699 2.96 0.29 22.42
N PRO A 700 3.26 -0.57 21.42
CA PRO A 700 4.33 -1.58 21.49
C PRO A 700 5.75 -0.99 21.57
N ILE A 701 5.90 0.33 21.42
CA ILE A 701 7.19 1.02 21.56
C ILE A 701 7.41 1.49 23.00
N ILE A 702 6.34 1.93 23.67
CA ILE A 702 6.44 2.64 24.96
C ILE A 702 5.94 1.84 26.16
N GLU A 703 5.04 0.86 25.99
CA GLU A 703 4.26 0.27 27.09
C GLU A 703 5.07 -0.36 28.24
N GLY A 704 6.23 -0.95 27.95
CA GLY A 704 7.06 -1.57 28.98
C GLY A 704 7.87 -0.56 29.80
N TRP A 705 8.01 0.66 29.29
CA TRP A 705 8.75 1.77 29.89
C TRP A 705 7.86 2.71 30.70
N VAL A 706 6.53 2.63 30.54
CA VAL A 706 5.53 3.35 31.36
C VAL A 706 5.59 2.83 32.81
N GLY A 707 5.53 3.75 33.78
CA GLY A 707 5.51 3.41 35.20
C GLY A 707 4.19 2.80 35.66
N ASP A 708 4.23 1.95 36.70
CA ASP A 708 3.05 1.24 37.19
C ASP A 708 1.90 2.19 37.63
N GLY A 709 2.19 3.45 38.00
CA GLY A 709 1.17 4.46 38.32
C GLY A 709 0.25 4.84 37.16
N ARG A 710 0.56 4.40 35.92
CA ARG A 710 -0.30 4.55 34.73
C ARG A 710 -0.71 3.22 34.08
N VAL A 711 -0.45 2.09 34.73
CA VAL A 711 -0.81 0.75 34.24
C VAL A 711 -2.02 0.20 34.99
N VAL A 712 -3.01 -0.28 34.24
CA VAL A 712 -4.19 -1.01 34.76
C VAL A 712 -4.05 -2.47 34.33
N ARG A 713 -4.21 -3.41 35.25
CA ARG A 713 -4.01 -4.85 35.02
C ARG A 713 -5.36 -5.58 34.97
N LEU A 714 -5.55 -6.42 33.95
CA LEU A 714 -6.76 -7.20 33.69
C LEU A 714 -6.39 -8.67 33.46
N ARG A 715 -7.22 -9.61 33.92
CA ARG A 715 -7.04 -11.06 33.74
C ARG A 715 -8.25 -11.75 33.12
N LYS A 716 -9.45 -11.21 33.31
CA LYS A 716 -10.72 -11.84 32.92
C LYS A 716 -11.23 -11.40 31.56
N LYS A 717 -11.45 -12.36 30.66
CA LYS A 717 -12.07 -12.16 29.34
C LYS A 717 -13.42 -11.46 29.47
N SER A 718 -14.26 -11.87 30.42
CA SER A 718 -15.54 -11.24 30.75
C SER A 718 -15.44 -9.72 31.00
N THR A 719 -14.37 -9.24 31.65
CA THR A 719 -14.12 -7.81 31.86
C THR A 719 -13.66 -7.11 30.58
N LEU A 720 -12.76 -7.72 29.79
CA LEU A 720 -12.35 -7.15 28.50
C LEU A 720 -13.51 -7.06 27.51
N ARG A 721 -14.36 -8.09 27.45
CA ARG A 721 -15.58 -8.14 26.63
C ARG A 721 -16.46 -6.92 26.87
N ARG A 722 -16.70 -6.60 28.14
CA ARG A 722 -17.48 -5.43 28.54
C ARG A 722 -16.86 -4.13 28.02
N LEU A 723 -15.55 -3.94 28.20
CA LEU A 723 -14.83 -2.75 27.71
C LEU A 723 -14.82 -2.61 26.18
N LEU A 724 -14.84 -3.74 25.45
CA LEU A 724 -14.89 -3.75 23.99
C LEU A 724 -16.28 -3.37 23.47
N ILE A 725 -17.36 -3.85 24.11
CA ILE A 725 -18.75 -3.58 23.72
C ILE A 725 -19.21 -2.19 24.17
N GLU A 726 -19.06 -1.85 25.45
CA GLU A 726 -19.45 -0.55 26.00
C GLU A 726 -18.41 0.51 25.61
N MET A 727 -18.84 1.58 24.92
CA MET A 727 -17.92 2.65 24.53
C MET A 727 -17.50 3.54 25.70
N PHE A 728 -18.42 3.82 26.63
CA PHE A 728 -18.19 4.72 27.76
C PHE A 728 -18.74 4.18 29.10
N PRO A 729 -18.23 3.05 29.63
CA PRO A 729 -18.59 2.57 30.97
C PRO A 729 -18.48 3.65 32.04
N LYS A 730 -19.51 3.77 32.89
CA LYS A 730 -19.61 4.83 33.91
C LYS A 730 -18.84 4.48 35.19
N LEU A 731 -18.02 5.43 35.68
CA LEU A 731 -17.31 5.34 36.97
C LEU A 731 -18.14 5.83 38.15
N THR A 732 -19.13 6.68 37.92
CA THR A 732 -20.05 7.19 38.93
C THR A 732 -21.33 6.36 38.96
N THR A 733 -21.71 5.89 40.14
CA THR A 733 -23.01 5.22 40.35
C THR A 733 -24.16 6.22 40.22
N THR A 734 -25.13 5.88 39.38
CA THR A 734 -26.38 6.62 39.20
C THR A 734 -27.52 5.87 39.86
N LYS A 735 -28.35 6.56 40.66
CA LYS A 735 -29.61 6.00 41.15
C LYS A 735 -30.66 6.14 40.06
N ASN A 736 -31.26 5.02 39.68
CA ASN A 736 -32.35 4.94 38.74
C ASN A 736 -33.68 5.38 39.40
N GLU A 737 -34.69 5.68 38.59
CA GLU A 737 -36.02 6.12 39.07
C GLU A 737 -36.77 5.05 39.89
N ASP A 738 -36.41 3.77 39.72
CA ASP A 738 -36.93 2.64 40.48
C ASP A 738 -36.20 2.39 41.82
N GLY A 739 -35.21 3.24 42.16
CA GLY A 739 -34.39 3.12 43.35
C GLY A 739 -33.21 2.15 43.24
N THR A 740 -33.01 1.49 42.09
CA THR A 740 -31.81 0.66 41.85
C THR A 740 -30.57 1.54 41.62
N GLU A 741 -29.41 1.06 42.04
CA GLU A 741 -28.13 1.69 41.74
C GLU A 741 -27.53 1.02 40.49
N SER A 742 -27.19 1.82 39.47
CA SER A 742 -26.59 1.34 38.22
C SER A 742 -25.36 2.16 37.81
N GLY A 743 -24.35 1.47 37.27
CA GLY A 743 -23.06 2.06 36.97
C GLY A 743 -22.20 2.26 38.21
N GLY A 744 -20.93 2.58 37.98
CA GLY A 744 -19.95 2.78 39.04
C GLY A 744 -18.68 2.00 38.76
N TRP A 745 -17.58 2.42 39.38
CA TRP A 745 -16.30 1.72 39.28
C TRP A 745 -16.40 0.23 39.67
N LYS A 746 -17.29 -0.15 40.60
CA LYS A 746 -17.54 -1.55 40.99
C LYS A 746 -18.03 -2.43 39.83
N ASP A 747 -18.81 -1.85 38.92
CA ASP A 747 -19.39 -2.57 37.77
C ASP A 747 -18.31 -2.96 36.75
N LEU A 748 -17.14 -2.32 36.79
CA LEU A 748 -15.97 -2.68 35.97
C LEU A 748 -15.23 -3.92 36.49
N GLY A 749 -15.65 -4.52 37.60
CA GLY A 749 -14.98 -5.69 38.17
C GLY A 749 -13.55 -5.39 38.63
N GLU A 750 -12.60 -6.24 38.25
CA GLU A 750 -11.21 -6.22 38.80
C GLU A 750 -10.39 -4.97 38.48
N ILE A 751 -10.73 -4.26 37.40
CA ILE A 751 -10.08 -2.98 37.05
C ILE A 751 -10.70 -1.78 37.78
N GLY A 752 -11.88 -1.97 38.40
CA GLY A 752 -12.67 -0.90 39.01
C GLY A 752 -11.93 -0.16 40.13
N GLU A 753 -11.32 -0.91 41.05
CA GLU A 753 -10.55 -0.35 42.16
C GLU A 753 -9.30 0.37 41.67
N GLN A 754 -8.59 -0.21 40.69
CA GLN A 754 -7.39 0.38 40.09
C GLN A 754 -7.70 1.73 39.40
N ILE A 755 -8.82 1.81 38.68
CA ILE A 755 -9.20 3.00 37.90
C ILE A 755 -9.79 4.11 38.79
N LYS A 756 -10.43 3.76 39.91
CA LYS A 756 -11.02 4.72 40.86
C LYS A 756 -10.01 5.75 41.35
N ASP A 757 -8.83 5.28 41.75
CA ASP A 757 -7.78 6.11 42.36
C ASP A 757 -6.74 6.63 41.32
N LEU A 758 -6.89 6.23 40.05
CA LEU A 758 -6.01 6.61 38.93
C LEU A 758 -6.25 8.06 38.45
N GLY A 759 -5.19 8.83 38.22
CA GLY A 759 -5.28 10.18 37.62
C GLY A 759 -5.96 10.21 36.24
N MET A 760 -6.66 11.29 35.92
CA MET A 760 -7.35 11.47 34.63
C MET A 760 -6.39 11.48 33.43
N GLY A 761 -6.87 11.03 32.28
CA GLY A 761 -6.14 10.99 31.01
C GLY A 761 -5.88 9.56 30.52
N CYS A 762 -4.90 9.41 29.63
CA CYS A 762 -4.56 8.12 29.01
C CYS A 762 -3.70 7.24 29.93
N CYS A 763 -3.95 5.94 29.91
CA CYS A 763 -3.30 4.90 30.71
C CYS A 763 -3.19 3.61 29.87
N VAL A 764 -2.35 2.69 30.33
CA VAL A 764 -2.05 1.43 29.63
C VAL A 764 -2.82 0.30 30.30
N LEU A 765 -3.75 -0.32 29.59
CA LEU A 765 -4.42 -1.53 30.05
C LEU A 765 -3.60 -2.74 29.62
N ARG A 766 -2.96 -3.42 30.58
CA ARG A 766 -2.21 -4.67 30.36
C ARG A 766 -3.09 -5.86 30.77
N VAL A 767 -3.43 -6.68 29.79
CA VAL A 767 -4.03 -7.99 29.99
C VAL A 767 -2.90 -8.96 30.33
N GLU A 768 -2.91 -9.48 31.56
CA GLU A 768 -1.96 -10.50 32.00
C GLU A 768 -2.43 -11.89 31.53
N ALA A 769 -1.48 -12.72 31.12
CA ALA A 769 -1.72 -14.10 30.72
C ALA A 769 -1.22 -15.09 31.78
N SER A 770 -1.87 -16.25 31.84
CA SER A 770 -1.50 -17.36 32.72
C SER A 770 -1.22 -18.62 31.89
N PRO A 771 -0.14 -19.38 32.16
CA PRO A 771 0.08 -20.69 31.53
C PRO A 771 -1.07 -21.67 31.82
N ASP A 772 -1.64 -21.58 33.03
CA ASP A 772 -2.74 -22.40 33.52
C ASP A 772 -4.11 -21.72 33.30
N ALA A 773 -4.21 -20.81 32.31
CA ALA A 773 -5.41 -20.00 32.08
C ALA A 773 -6.68 -20.85 31.87
N GLY A 774 -7.66 -20.63 32.76
CA GLY A 774 -9.01 -21.17 32.63
C GLY A 774 -9.80 -20.56 31.46
N GLU A 775 -11.04 -20.99 31.28
CA GLU A 775 -11.88 -20.56 30.15
C GLU A 775 -12.09 -19.03 30.07
N ASP A 776 -12.21 -18.34 31.22
CA ASP A 776 -12.34 -16.87 31.31
C ASP A 776 -10.98 -16.13 31.39
N GLU A 777 -9.83 -16.80 31.22
CA GLU A 777 -8.49 -16.18 31.33
C GLU A 777 -7.71 -16.19 30.00
N PHE A 778 -6.71 -15.32 29.87
CA PHE A 778 -5.93 -15.18 28.63
C PHE A 778 -4.69 -16.08 28.63
N LYS A 779 -4.45 -16.72 27.47
CA LYS A 779 -3.24 -17.52 27.21
C LYS A 779 -2.06 -16.68 26.73
N GLU A 780 -2.33 -15.49 26.19
CA GLU A 780 -1.35 -14.58 25.59
C GLU A 780 -1.59 -13.15 26.13
N PRO A 781 -0.54 -12.39 26.46
CA PRO A 781 -0.70 -11.04 26.96
C PRO A 781 -1.18 -10.09 25.85
N LEU A 782 -1.92 -9.06 26.22
CA LEU A 782 -2.43 -8.05 25.30
C LEU A 782 -2.39 -6.68 25.98
N THR A 783 -1.90 -5.66 25.29
CA THR A 783 -1.85 -4.30 25.84
C THR A 783 -2.68 -3.35 24.99
N LEU A 784 -3.55 -2.55 25.62
CA LEU A 784 -4.51 -1.66 24.96
C LEU A 784 -4.47 -0.25 25.56
N PRO A 785 -4.71 0.81 24.76
CA PRO A 785 -4.77 2.18 25.27
C PRO A 785 -6.14 2.43 25.92
N LEU A 786 -6.15 2.86 27.19
CA LEU A 786 -7.35 3.18 27.95
C LEU A 786 -7.37 4.67 28.31
N TRP A 787 -8.53 5.31 28.24
CA TRP A 787 -8.73 6.70 28.67
C TRP A 787 -9.64 6.76 29.89
N ARG A 788 -9.15 7.35 30.98
CA ARG A 788 -9.93 7.62 32.21
C ARG A 788 -10.39 9.08 32.21
N SER A 789 -11.71 9.28 32.11
CA SER A 789 -12.36 10.58 32.28
C SER A 789 -12.82 10.77 33.73
N MET A 790 -13.40 11.94 34.06
CA MET A 790 -13.98 12.19 35.38
C MET A 790 -15.13 11.22 35.71
N HIS A 791 -15.93 10.82 34.70
CA HIS A 791 -17.19 10.07 34.90
C HIS A 791 -17.22 8.70 34.19
N SER A 792 -16.24 8.39 33.34
CA SER A 792 -16.24 7.21 32.50
C SER A 792 -14.83 6.72 32.14
N VAL A 793 -14.74 5.51 31.60
CA VAL A 793 -13.57 5.02 30.87
C VAL A 793 -13.89 4.75 29.41
N ASN A 794 -12.88 4.67 28.55
CA ASN A 794 -13.02 4.32 27.14
C ASN A 794 -11.76 3.61 26.63
N LEU A 795 -11.88 2.44 25.98
CA LEU A 795 -10.78 1.88 25.20
C LEU A 795 -10.58 2.71 23.93
N MET A 796 -9.38 3.27 23.76
CA MET A 796 -9.04 4.21 22.68
C MET A 796 -8.71 3.48 21.37
N LEU A 797 -9.57 2.54 21.01
CA LEU A 797 -9.50 1.69 19.83
C LEU A 797 -10.54 2.15 18.79
N PRO A 798 -10.19 2.13 17.48
CA PRO A 798 -11.17 2.20 16.40
C PRO A 798 -12.33 1.21 16.55
N LYS A 799 -13.50 1.55 15.99
CA LYS A 799 -14.67 0.64 15.98
C LYS A 799 -14.35 -0.69 15.27
N GLU A 800 -13.50 -0.64 14.24
CA GLU A 800 -13.05 -1.81 13.47
C GLU A 800 -12.18 -2.74 14.32
N ASP A 801 -11.13 -2.22 14.98
CA ASP A 801 -10.27 -2.98 15.89
C ASP A 801 -11.06 -3.64 17.03
N ARG A 802 -12.05 -2.92 17.60
CA ARG A 802 -12.95 -3.48 18.62
C ARG A 802 -13.75 -4.67 18.09
N ARG A 803 -14.36 -4.54 16.90
CA ARG A 803 -15.11 -5.62 16.24
C ARG A 803 -14.23 -6.80 15.88
N ALA A 804 -13.02 -6.56 15.36
CA ALA A 804 -12.05 -7.61 15.07
C ALA A 804 -11.66 -8.39 16.35
N MET A 805 -11.38 -7.69 17.46
CA MET A 805 -11.11 -8.34 18.75
C MET A 805 -12.31 -9.12 19.30
N LEU A 806 -13.54 -8.62 19.18
CA LEU A 806 -14.75 -9.35 19.55
C LEU A 806 -14.92 -10.63 18.71
N LEU A 807 -14.76 -10.54 17.39
CA LEU A 807 -14.87 -11.69 16.50
C LEU A 807 -13.76 -12.73 16.73
N ARG A 808 -12.54 -12.27 17.04
CA ARG A 808 -11.35 -13.11 17.24
C ARG A 808 -11.32 -13.81 18.60
N ILE A 809 -11.61 -13.08 19.68
CA ILE A 809 -11.46 -13.56 21.07
C ILE A 809 -12.76 -14.20 21.58
N PHE A 810 -13.92 -13.65 21.20
CA PHE A 810 -15.23 -14.05 21.75
C PHE A 810 -16.15 -14.74 20.74
N ASN A 811 -15.81 -14.75 19.45
CA ASN A 811 -16.71 -15.18 18.37
C ASN A 811 -18.00 -14.34 18.32
N GLU A 812 -17.88 -13.02 18.46
CA GLU A 812 -19.02 -12.11 18.52
C GLU A 812 -18.94 -10.98 17.48
N ASP A 813 -20.05 -10.77 16.76
CA ASP A 813 -20.29 -9.61 15.89
C ASP A 813 -21.32 -8.67 16.55
N THR A 814 -21.07 -8.33 17.81
CA THR A 814 -21.98 -7.53 18.65
C THR A 814 -21.88 -6.03 18.33
N GLU A 815 -23.03 -5.35 18.28
CA GLU A 815 -23.06 -3.90 18.12
C GLU A 815 -22.49 -3.18 19.34
N LEU A 816 -21.74 -2.10 19.10
CA LEU A 816 -21.14 -1.30 20.16
C LEU A 816 -22.21 -0.49 20.88
N ILE A 817 -22.26 -0.62 22.21
CA ILE A 817 -23.20 0.08 23.07
C ILE A 817 -22.63 1.45 23.40
N ASN A 818 -23.27 2.49 22.88
CA ASN A 818 -22.98 3.87 23.20
C ASN A 818 -24.14 4.50 23.99
N HIS A 819 -24.04 4.44 25.32
CA HIS A 819 -25.01 5.08 26.22
C HIS A 819 -25.09 6.61 26.10
N SER A 820 -24.27 7.28 25.27
CA SER A 820 -24.43 8.70 24.95
C SER A 820 -25.22 8.96 23.65
N ASP A 821 -25.60 7.94 22.88
CA ASP A 821 -26.39 8.10 21.65
C ASP A 821 -27.90 8.09 21.96
N PRO A 822 -28.66 9.17 21.63
CA PRO A 822 -30.10 9.22 21.84
C PRO A 822 -30.92 8.17 21.07
N LYS A 823 -30.37 7.57 20.00
CA LYS A 823 -31.04 6.50 19.23
C LYS A 823 -31.05 5.19 20.02
N GLN A 824 -29.91 4.79 20.60
CA GLN A 824 -29.78 3.53 21.36
C GLN A 824 -30.47 3.59 22.73
N GLN A 825 -30.56 4.77 23.37
CA GLN A 825 -31.33 4.93 24.62
C GLN A 825 -32.85 4.67 24.46
N ARG A 826 -33.37 4.57 23.24
CA ARG A 826 -34.80 4.34 22.95
C ARG A 826 -35.15 2.88 22.65
N SER A 827 -34.16 1.98 22.63
CA SER A 827 -34.31 0.61 22.10
C SER A 827 -34.12 -0.51 23.13
N ASP A 828 -34.52 -0.31 24.39
CA ASP A 828 -34.63 -1.38 25.40
C ASP A 828 -36.01 -1.35 26.11
N PRO A 829 -36.50 -2.49 26.62
CA PRO A 829 -37.86 -2.89 26.29
C PRO A 829 -38.92 -2.68 27.39
N LYS A 830 -40.09 -2.18 27.00
CA LYS A 830 -41.36 -2.49 27.67
C LYS A 830 -42.38 -3.02 26.66
N SER A 831 -42.93 -4.19 26.98
CA SER A 831 -44.03 -4.90 26.33
C SER A 831 -43.94 -5.10 24.80
N LYS A 832 -43.45 -6.28 24.40
CA LYS A 832 -44.10 -7.07 23.34
C LYS A 832 -44.42 -8.46 23.90
N GLN A 833 -45.69 -8.66 24.26
CA GLN A 833 -46.25 -10.00 24.35
C GLN A 833 -46.33 -10.57 22.93
N GLU A 834 -46.00 -11.84 22.76
CA GLU A 834 -46.26 -12.56 21.51
C GLU A 834 -47.77 -12.71 21.28
N PRO A 835 -48.26 -12.49 20.06
CA PRO A 835 -49.36 -13.24 19.50
C PRO A 835 -48.80 -14.29 18.52
N GLN A 836 -49.13 -15.55 18.76
CA GLN A 836 -48.85 -16.65 17.84
C GLN A 836 -49.60 -16.46 16.51
N GLY A 837 -48.96 -16.76 15.38
CA GLY A 837 -49.66 -17.16 14.16
C GLY A 837 -49.23 -16.53 12.83
N SER A 838 -49.08 -17.41 11.82
CA SER A 838 -48.98 -17.16 10.37
C SER A 838 -47.69 -16.57 9.77
N ILE A 839 -47.09 -17.40 8.91
CA ILE A 839 -46.22 -17.09 7.76
C ILE A 839 -47.19 -16.75 6.60
N PRO A 840 -46.97 -15.72 5.72
CA PRO A 840 -45.93 -15.85 4.68
C PRO A 840 -45.24 -14.60 4.09
N ALA A 841 -44.04 -14.91 3.56
CA ALA A 841 -43.46 -14.48 2.28
C ALA A 841 -42.96 -13.03 2.01
N GLU A 842 -41.71 -13.04 1.52
CA GLU A 842 -41.11 -12.21 0.46
C GLU A 842 -40.73 -10.72 0.69
N ASN A 843 -39.63 -10.37 0.02
CA ASN A 843 -39.02 -9.04 -0.14
C ASN A 843 -38.50 -8.31 1.11
N ASP A 844 -37.25 -8.61 1.50
CA ASP A 844 -36.32 -7.52 1.86
C ASP A 844 -34.85 -7.78 1.45
N ALA A 845 -34.59 -7.78 0.14
CA ALA A 845 -33.24 -7.71 -0.43
C ALA A 845 -32.79 -6.25 -0.70
N SER A 846 -33.51 -5.24 -0.20
CA SER A 846 -33.36 -3.82 -0.60
C SER A 846 -32.97 -2.87 0.54
N ARG A 847 -32.73 -3.40 1.74
CA ARG A 847 -32.44 -2.64 2.95
C ARG A 847 -30.95 -2.60 3.32
N VAL A 848 -30.20 -3.65 2.97
CA VAL A 848 -28.76 -3.76 3.24
C VAL A 848 -27.93 -2.71 2.46
N GLU A 849 -28.42 -2.21 1.32
CA GLU A 849 -27.74 -1.15 0.55
C GLU A 849 -28.07 0.29 0.99
N ARG A 850 -29.08 0.49 1.87
CA ARG A 850 -29.44 1.83 2.37
C ARG A 850 -28.79 2.17 3.71
N ASP A 851 -28.61 1.19 4.59
CA ASP A 851 -28.01 1.43 5.91
C ASP A 851 -26.46 1.52 5.88
N ILE A 852 -25.82 1.23 4.73
CA ILE A 852 -24.38 1.46 4.50
C ILE A 852 -24.07 2.87 3.95
N LYS A 853 -25.10 3.64 3.53
CA LYS A 853 -24.92 4.98 2.91
C LYS A 853 -25.15 6.18 3.84
N ASN A 854 -25.57 5.98 5.10
CA ASN A 854 -26.01 7.06 5.98
C ASN A 854 -25.09 7.37 7.19
N ASP A 855 -23.98 6.64 7.38
CA ASP A 855 -23.06 6.81 8.53
C ASP A 855 -21.67 7.35 8.14
N VAL A 856 -21.60 8.14 7.05
CA VAL A 856 -20.41 8.94 6.67
C VAL A 856 -20.84 10.35 6.25
N GLU A 857 -21.23 11.19 7.22
CA GLU A 857 -21.35 12.64 7.04
C GLU A 857 -21.43 13.36 8.42
N ASP A 858 -20.28 13.57 9.08
CA ASP A 858 -19.97 14.80 9.84
C ASP A 858 -18.46 14.85 10.18
N ASP A 859 -17.68 15.55 9.34
CA ASP A 859 -16.45 16.29 9.68
C ASP A 859 -15.95 16.92 8.37
N GLY A 860 -16.39 18.15 8.10
CA GLY A 860 -16.22 18.79 6.78
C GLY A 860 -14.84 19.43 6.54
N LEU A 861 -14.35 19.33 5.31
CA LEU A 861 -13.76 20.45 4.56
C LEU A 861 -13.65 20.12 3.06
N ASP A 862 -13.85 21.15 2.26
CA ASP A 862 -14.14 21.17 0.81
C ASP A 862 -13.28 20.29 -0.11
N ASP A 863 -13.93 19.62 -1.07
CA ASP A 863 -13.47 19.69 -2.47
C ASP A 863 -14.63 19.44 -3.46
N ALA A 864 -14.47 19.91 -4.72
CA ALA A 864 -15.59 20.15 -5.64
C ALA A 864 -15.78 19.10 -6.77
N ALA A 865 -16.96 19.17 -7.40
CA ALA A 865 -17.46 18.40 -8.56
C ALA A 865 -17.80 16.91 -8.30
N GLY A 866 -18.85 16.34 -8.90
CA GLY A 866 -19.86 16.91 -9.81
C GLY A 866 -20.69 15.77 -10.41
N GLY A 867 -21.91 15.55 -9.91
CA GLY A 867 -22.69 14.34 -10.22
C GLY A 867 -23.55 14.39 -11.49
N ALA A 868 -23.85 13.21 -12.04
CA ALA A 868 -24.92 12.99 -13.02
C ALA A 868 -25.73 11.74 -12.63
N ALA A 869 -27.05 11.79 -12.79
CA ALA A 869 -27.99 10.83 -12.22
C ALA A 869 -28.44 9.73 -13.21
N VAL A 870 -28.92 8.61 -12.66
CA VAL A 870 -29.66 7.56 -13.39
C VAL A 870 -31.15 7.66 -13.03
N PRO A 871 -32.08 7.70 -14.01
CA PRO A 871 -33.51 7.65 -13.75
C PRO A 871 -34.02 6.20 -13.68
N ASN A 872 -34.90 5.93 -12.70
CA ASN A 872 -35.76 4.75 -12.72
C ASN A 872 -36.96 4.98 -13.65
N THR A 873 -37.40 3.93 -14.34
CA THR A 873 -38.79 3.78 -14.80
C THR A 873 -39.26 2.37 -14.54
N GLU A 874 -40.42 2.26 -13.90
CA GLU A 874 -41.07 1.02 -13.48
C GLU A 874 -41.96 0.42 -14.58
N ASP A 875 -42.48 -0.77 -14.27
CA ASP A 875 -43.69 -1.42 -14.77
C ASP A 875 -43.76 -2.03 -16.18
N GLY A 876 -44.14 -3.32 -16.18
CA GLY A 876 -44.36 -4.16 -17.35
C GLY A 876 -44.76 -5.60 -16.99
N ALA A 877 -45.65 -5.80 -16.03
CA ALA A 877 -46.09 -7.13 -15.60
C ALA A 877 -47.32 -7.64 -16.39
N MET A 878 -47.22 -8.84 -16.97
CA MET A 878 -48.27 -9.77 -17.44
C MET A 878 -47.56 -10.94 -18.16
N ALA A 879 -48.02 -12.20 -18.19
CA ALA A 879 -49.06 -12.93 -17.45
C ALA A 879 -48.75 -14.45 -17.56
N LEU A 880 -49.57 -15.28 -16.92
CA LEU A 880 -49.48 -16.76 -16.89
C LEU A 880 -49.66 -17.42 -18.28
N GLU A 881 -49.00 -18.56 -18.52
CA GLU A 881 -49.66 -19.80 -19.01
C GLU A 881 -48.75 -21.05 -18.91
N GLN A 882 -49.34 -22.24 -19.08
CA GLN A 882 -48.78 -23.56 -18.74
C GLN A 882 -48.28 -24.36 -19.97
N ASP A 883 -47.58 -25.46 -19.68
CA ASP A 883 -47.38 -26.66 -20.51
C ASP A 883 -46.68 -26.56 -21.88
N ALA A 884 -45.53 -27.24 -22.01
CA ALA A 884 -45.45 -28.52 -22.74
C ALA A 884 -44.02 -29.08 -22.78
N VAL A 885 -43.80 -30.26 -22.18
CA VAL A 885 -42.57 -31.05 -22.37
C VAL A 885 -42.63 -31.77 -23.72
N SER A 886 -41.68 -31.49 -24.62
CA SER A 886 -41.50 -32.24 -25.87
C SER A 886 -40.35 -33.23 -25.75
N LYS A 887 -40.61 -34.47 -26.17
CA LYS A 887 -39.71 -35.63 -26.00
C LYS A 887 -38.54 -35.58 -26.98
N LYS A 888 -37.29 -35.56 -26.48
CA LYS A 888 -36.14 -35.98 -27.29
C LYS A 888 -35.00 -36.72 -26.56
N ASP A 889 -34.89 -36.61 -25.24
CA ASP A 889 -33.71 -37.11 -24.50
C ASP A 889 -33.85 -38.55 -23.95
N ALA A 890 -34.82 -39.33 -24.46
CA ALA A 890 -35.15 -40.67 -23.95
C ALA A 890 -34.32 -41.82 -24.58
N ILE A 891 -33.18 -41.53 -25.23
CA ILE A 891 -32.41 -42.53 -26.00
C ILE A 891 -31.02 -42.84 -25.39
N ASP A 892 -30.34 -41.87 -24.75
CA ASP A 892 -28.97 -42.11 -24.25
C ASP A 892 -28.88 -42.69 -22.82
N ILE A 893 -29.97 -42.77 -22.07
CA ILE A 893 -29.98 -43.34 -20.71
C ILE A 893 -29.80 -44.88 -20.72
N LYS A 894 -30.17 -45.57 -21.81
CA LYS A 894 -30.07 -47.03 -21.93
C LYS A 894 -28.68 -47.57 -22.31
N ARG A 895 -27.66 -46.71 -22.44
CA ARG A 895 -26.31 -47.11 -22.86
C ARG A 895 -25.27 -47.11 -21.74
N LEU A 896 -25.62 -46.64 -20.55
CA LEU A 896 -24.75 -46.62 -19.36
C LEU A 896 -25.01 -47.80 -18.41
N GLU A 897 -26.27 -48.24 -18.25
CA GLU A 897 -26.65 -49.37 -17.39
C GLU A 897 -26.08 -50.75 -17.83
N VAL A 898 -25.45 -50.83 -19.01
CA VAL A 898 -24.88 -52.09 -19.55
C VAL A 898 -23.38 -52.25 -19.24
N LEU A 899 -22.70 -51.18 -18.81
CA LEU A 899 -21.25 -51.22 -18.54
C LEU A 899 -20.91 -51.50 -17.06
N GLU A 900 -21.80 -51.19 -16.12
CA GLU A 900 -21.56 -51.42 -14.68
C GLU A 900 -21.72 -52.91 -14.26
N ASP A 901 -22.31 -53.74 -15.13
CA ASP A 901 -22.63 -55.16 -14.86
C ASP A 901 -21.56 -56.16 -15.36
N GLU A 902 -20.57 -55.71 -16.14
CA GLU A 902 -19.41 -56.53 -16.54
C GLU A 902 -18.24 -56.43 -15.54
N ASP A 903 -17.89 -55.22 -15.08
CA ASP A 903 -16.83 -55.03 -14.08
C ASP A 903 -17.12 -55.77 -12.77
N ARG A 904 -18.40 -55.88 -12.39
CA ARG A 904 -18.82 -56.59 -11.18
C ARG A 904 -18.60 -58.11 -11.25
N LYS A 905 -18.56 -58.71 -12.45
CA LYS A 905 -18.29 -60.15 -12.64
C LYS A 905 -16.81 -60.52 -12.63
N ILE A 906 -15.92 -59.53 -12.80
CA ILE A 906 -14.47 -59.76 -12.77
C ILE A 906 -13.96 -59.84 -11.31
N ALA A 907 -14.63 -59.15 -10.38
CA ALA A 907 -14.25 -59.12 -8.96
C ALA A 907 -14.50 -60.44 -8.19
N GLU A 908 -15.41 -61.31 -8.65
CA GLU A 908 -15.79 -62.56 -7.95
C GLU A 908 -14.92 -63.78 -8.31
N ALA A 909 -13.83 -63.60 -9.08
CA ALA A 909 -13.12 -64.70 -9.75
C ALA A 909 -11.65 -64.95 -9.28
N MET A 910 -11.25 -64.52 -8.07
CA MET A 910 -9.90 -64.78 -7.54
C MET A 910 -9.93 -65.55 -6.19
N PRO A 911 -9.20 -66.68 -6.05
CA PRO A 911 -9.27 -67.53 -4.86
C PRO A 911 -8.32 -67.10 -3.73
N GLU A 912 -8.72 -67.40 -2.50
CA GLU A 912 -7.99 -67.09 -1.27
C GLU A 912 -6.70 -67.91 -1.10
N ARG A 913 -5.73 -67.34 -0.36
CA ARG A 913 -4.66 -68.09 0.33
C ARG A 913 -4.47 -67.55 1.74
N GLU A 914 -4.57 -68.44 2.70
CA GLU A 914 -4.32 -68.22 4.13
C GLU A 914 -2.81 -68.12 4.44
N GLY A 915 -2.46 -67.59 5.63
CA GLY A 915 -1.17 -67.90 6.27
C GLY A 915 -0.48 -66.76 7.03
N GLU A 916 -0.89 -66.59 8.30
CA GLU A 916 -0.06 -66.34 9.52
C GLU A 916 1.21 -65.46 9.49
N GLY A 917 1.39 -64.63 10.53
CA GLY A 917 2.73 -64.17 10.96
C GLY A 917 2.78 -62.81 11.65
N ASP A 918 2.84 -62.82 12.98
CA ASP A 918 3.13 -61.74 13.94
C ASP A 918 4.32 -60.82 13.52
N ASP A 919 4.50 -59.57 14.00
CA ASP A 919 4.66 -59.23 15.43
C ASP A 919 4.64 -57.70 15.73
N TYR A 920 4.83 -57.35 17.01
CA TYR A 920 4.48 -56.08 17.68
C TYR A 920 5.39 -54.83 17.54
N ASN A 921 4.81 -53.70 17.96
CA ASN A 921 5.37 -52.43 18.51
C ASN A 921 5.95 -51.37 17.56
N THR A 922 5.35 -50.18 17.38
CA THR A 922 4.96 -49.05 18.29
C THR A 922 6.10 -48.29 19.00
N THR A 923 6.31 -47.03 18.54
CA THR A 923 6.79 -45.82 19.26
C THR A 923 8.09 -45.85 20.08
N VAL A 924 9.06 -45.00 19.66
CA VAL A 924 9.16 -43.59 20.11
C VAL A 924 9.36 -42.70 18.89
#